data_AF-A0A2A9PQ85-F1
#
_entry.id   AF-A0A2A9PQ85-F1
#
_cell.length_a   1.000
_cell.length_b   1.000
_cell.length_c   1.000
_cell.angle_alpha   90.00
_cell.angle_beta   90.00
_cell.angle_gamma   90.00
#
_symmetry.space_group_name_H-M   'P 1'
#
loop_
_entity.id
_entity.type
_entity.pdbx_description
1 polymer ?
#
loop_
_entity_poly.entity_id
_entity_poly.type
_entity_poly.pdbx_seq_one_letter_code
_entity_poly.pdbx_strand_id
1 'polypeptide(L)'
;MTFFIQLLLLTGRTSSVPAVTPWYQGLDCEKRQERCLGTNLWCDERWSSEGYESVQKCVEDRKPPMQWLFPRGDCPFPIEACLGTDEVCGRESDLPKRLSCFEQRYKAPWSEPKSEGCLTDIRSLDERCRGTQAWCESTDSSWRYESVKDNCLAGLAFGEACLGTDEFCTIMSEGSKNETFKCLATRSRPWFFHPHPLVCAAERSSKDERCIGTLAHCESEQLRQTYDSVDDCVKARRGAEYSLLLPWHYKTEGCNSDREDCVGTDMICSRLELRQKSACVEAREVPPFLVWLSETCPDRPGIPGRRLMAKDSEYCLGTAKWCASQFRISYDTEKSCRHHRSIKHFLPESKTPSRWILAKRPLSQWHECPENPELCMGTEEFCGQLIDPDRILSCLEARELSPFFDMDSPRCHAVDGSNDWEACRGTQAWCRDPDNLSRLYNGSEHICLKLRNRSQGGGPYPWQYGGSSGCEAEDRDEHCVGTERMCSRARNATDCLAERKEPLFLLSDPTDCFGAKNQLEPCVGTDAWCLGELLRDSNITTEECFSRRGFRRKGMREEMMTRFKYPVKELILKYGGNLAMNAAYWDLLVKQSDNATAMTAVVRELEGYMDGLWTILTTFVVPDVMNRVERLMIVGQKEEADRK
;
A
#
# COMPACT_ATOMS: atom_id res chain seq x y z
N MET A 1 3.94 76.30 -0.37
CA MET A 1 4.93 75.76 0.57
C MET A 1 5.19 74.33 0.13
N THR A 2 5.86 74.02 -0.98
CA THR A 2 7.19 74.43 -1.45
C THR A 2 8.28 74.17 -0.41
N PHE A 3 9.01 73.06 -0.65
CA PHE A 3 10.45 72.86 -0.44
C PHE A 3 11.04 73.30 0.90
N PHE A 4 11.44 72.35 1.76
CA PHE A 4 12.70 72.38 2.52
C PHE A 4 12.87 71.02 3.23
N ILE A 5 14.13 70.60 3.43
CA ILE A 5 14.60 69.35 4.06
C ILE A 5 14.85 68.20 3.06
N GLN A 6 15.81 68.43 2.17
CA GLN A 6 16.55 67.37 1.47
C GLN A 6 18.04 67.74 1.44
N LEU A 7 18.66 67.91 2.61
CA LEU A 7 20.08 68.25 2.72
C LEU A 7 20.69 67.83 4.07
N LEU A 8 20.75 66.52 4.38
CA LEU A 8 21.49 66.02 5.55
C LEU A 8 21.81 64.50 5.50
N LEU A 9 22.26 63.96 4.36
CA LEU A 9 22.73 62.56 4.26
C LEU A 9 23.90 62.39 3.28
N LEU A 10 25.07 63.01 3.55
CA LEU A 10 26.31 62.70 2.82
C LEU A 10 27.57 62.86 3.69
N THR A 11 27.70 62.10 4.78
CA THR A 11 29.02 61.71 5.35
C THR A 11 28.90 60.40 6.15
N GLY A 12 28.39 59.35 5.52
CA GLY A 12 28.54 57.98 6.02
C GLY A 12 29.64 57.30 5.22
N ARG A 13 30.90 57.39 5.65
CA ARG A 13 31.92 56.41 5.24
C ARG A 13 31.46 55.10 5.86
N THR A 14 30.70 54.31 5.09
CA THR A 14 30.50 52.91 5.40
C THR A 14 31.89 52.28 5.42
N SER A 15 32.40 51.95 6.60
CA SER A 15 33.43 50.92 6.75
C SER A 15 32.82 49.67 6.13
N SER A 16 33.10 49.45 4.84
CA SER A 16 32.88 48.16 4.22
C SER A 16 33.72 47.19 5.03
N VAL A 17 33.06 46.30 5.77
CA VAL A 17 33.71 45.13 6.36
C VAL A 17 34.55 44.51 5.23
N PRO A 18 35.89 44.45 5.36
CA PRO A 18 36.72 43.93 4.29
C PRO A 18 36.20 42.53 3.94
N ALA A 19 35.93 42.32 2.66
CA ALA A 19 35.47 41.02 2.19
C ALA A 19 36.53 40.00 2.59
N VAL A 20 36.13 39.02 3.41
CA VAL A 20 37.05 37.99 3.92
C VAL A 20 37.74 37.32 2.74
N THR A 21 39.05 37.47 2.66
CA THR A 21 39.85 36.94 1.55
C THR A 21 39.98 35.42 1.68
N PRO A 22 39.87 34.65 0.58
CA PRO A 22 40.04 33.21 0.62
C PRO A 22 41.49 32.83 0.92
N TRP A 23 41.70 31.72 1.61
CA TRP A 23 43.01 31.10 1.72
C TRP A 23 43.43 30.44 0.40
N TYR A 24 44.67 30.64 -0.04
CA TYR A 24 45.25 30.01 -1.23
C TYR A 24 46.48 29.18 -0.87
N GLN A 25 46.54 27.93 -1.36
CA GLN A 25 47.67 27.01 -1.14
C GLN A 25 48.93 27.37 -1.94
N GLY A 26 48.80 28.26 -2.94
CA GLY A 26 49.83 28.49 -3.93
C GLY A 26 49.70 27.51 -5.09
N LEU A 27 49.91 28.01 -6.30
CA LEU A 27 49.93 27.25 -7.54
C LEU A 27 51.25 27.61 -8.22
N ASP A 28 51.91 26.62 -8.81
CA ASP A 28 53.14 26.88 -9.57
C ASP A 28 52.80 27.69 -10.83
N CYS A 29 52.85 29.03 -10.73
CA CYS A 29 52.60 29.95 -11.82
C CYS A 29 53.55 31.14 -11.81
N GLU A 30 53.90 31.60 -13.01
CA GLU A 30 54.88 32.67 -13.25
C GLU A 30 54.47 34.05 -12.71
N LYS A 31 53.18 34.26 -12.41
CA LYS A 31 52.66 35.54 -11.93
C LYS A 31 52.75 35.61 -10.40
N ARG A 32 53.36 36.68 -9.86
CA ARG A 32 53.42 36.96 -8.41
C ARG A 32 52.07 37.51 -7.90
N GLN A 33 51.05 36.66 -7.89
CA GLN A 33 49.73 36.89 -7.30
C GLN A 33 49.50 35.90 -6.15
N GLU A 34 48.64 36.22 -5.18
CA GLU A 34 48.44 35.40 -3.98
C GLU A 34 48.06 33.95 -4.30
N ARG A 35 47.20 33.75 -5.30
CA ARG A 35 46.82 32.40 -5.75
C ARG A 35 48.00 31.55 -6.24
N CYS A 36 49.07 32.18 -6.73
CA CYS A 36 50.29 31.50 -7.17
C CYS A 36 51.28 31.31 -6.02
N LEU A 37 51.56 32.36 -5.25
CA LEU A 37 52.55 32.28 -4.16
C LEU A 37 52.04 31.49 -2.95
N GLY A 38 50.71 31.42 -2.78
CA GLY A 38 50.06 30.94 -1.58
C GLY A 38 49.96 32.04 -0.54
N THR A 39 48.93 31.96 0.31
CA THR A 39 48.62 32.97 1.31
C THR A 39 49.77 33.22 2.28
N ASN A 40 50.50 32.17 2.69
CA ASN A 40 51.64 32.33 3.60
C ASN A 40 52.74 33.20 3.02
N LEU A 41 53.25 32.82 1.84
CA LEU A 41 54.32 33.57 1.19
C LEU A 41 53.83 34.95 0.74
N TRP A 42 52.57 35.07 0.33
CA TRP A 42 51.96 36.35 0.03
C TRP A 42 51.90 37.27 1.25
N CYS A 43 51.42 36.78 2.40
CA CYS A 43 51.39 37.56 3.62
C CYS A 43 52.80 37.88 4.12
N ASP A 44 53.75 36.96 4.02
CA ASP A 44 55.13 37.22 4.40
C ASP A 44 55.76 38.32 3.54
N GLU A 45 55.55 38.30 2.21
CA GLU A 45 56.12 39.27 1.28
C GLU A 45 55.34 40.61 1.21
N ARG A 46 54.04 40.61 1.48
CA ARG A 46 53.15 41.74 1.10
C ARG A 46 52.18 42.23 2.18
N TRP A 47 52.22 41.71 3.40
CA TRP A 47 51.32 42.18 4.47
C TRP A 47 51.31 43.72 4.62
N SER A 48 52.48 44.36 4.54
CA SER A 48 52.60 45.81 4.72
C SER A 48 52.07 46.62 3.54
N SER A 49 52.20 46.11 2.30
CA SER A 49 51.67 46.79 1.10
C SER A 49 50.17 46.59 0.92
N GLU A 50 49.62 45.51 1.49
CA GLU A 50 48.19 45.24 1.58
C GLU A 50 47.51 45.93 2.79
N GLY A 51 48.28 46.68 3.59
CA GLY A 51 47.76 47.49 4.69
C GLY A 51 47.47 46.73 5.99
N TYR A 52 48.02 45.53 6.17
CA TYR A 52 47.96 44.80 7.44
C TYR A 52 49.01 45.33 8.42
N GLU A 53 48.78 45.13 9.73
CA GLU A 53 49.71 45.54 10.79
C GLU A 53 50.81 44.50 11.06
N SER A 54 50.60 43.25 10.66
CA SER A 54 51.57 42.17 10.77
C SER A 54 51.28 41.03 9.78
N VAL A 55 52.27 40.16 9.55
CA VAL A 55 52.08 38.90 8.82
C VAL A 55 50.97 38.06 9.45
N GLN A 56 50.94 37.99 10.78
CA GLN A 56 49.91 37.25 11.53
C GLN A 56 48.51 37.79 11.25
N LYS A 57 48.35 39.12 11.27
CA LYS A 57 47.04 39.74 11.03
C LYS A 57 46.56 39.54 9.58
N CYS A 58 47.51 39.55 8.64
CA CYS A 58 47.27 39.18 7.24
C CYS A 58 46.75 37.74 7.12
N VAL A 59 47.36 36.79 7.85
CA VAL A 59 46.96 35.38 7.87
C VAL A 59 45.57 35.20 8.52
N GLU A 60 45.32 35.87 9.66
CA GLU A 60 44.06 35.77 10.41
C GLU A 60 42.84 36.34 9.67
N ASP A 61 43.02 37.38 8.86
CA ASP A 61 41.92 38.00 8.11
C ASP A 61 41.46 37.17 6.89
N ARG A 62 42.09 36.00 6.65
CA ARG A 62 41.68 35.03 5.63
C ARG A 62 40.88 33.89 6.26
N LYS A 63 39.83 33.44 5.54
CA LYS A 63 38.88 32.41 6.00
C LYS A 63 39.60 31.05 6.27
N PRO A 64 39.02 30.19 7.13
CA PRO A 64 39.65 29.40 8.21
C PRO A 64 40.80 28.47 7.82
N PRO A 65 41.55 27.95 8.82
CA PRO A 65 42.66 27.01 8.62
C PRO A 65 42.31 25.92 7.61
N MET A 66 43.30 25.51 6.82
CA MET A 66 43.12 24.48 5.80
C MET A 66 42.59 23.19 6.44
N GLN A 67 41.71 22.48 5.72
CA GLN A 67 41.26 21.16 6.19
C GLN A 67 42.45 20.21 6.33
N TRP A 68 42.42 19.38 7.37
CA TRP A 68 43.36 18.27 7.49
C TRP A 68 43.12 17.29 6.33
N LEU A 69 44.17 16.98 5.57
CA LEU A 69 44.09 16.07 4.43
C LEU A 69 44.84 14.78 4.76
N PHE A 70 44.18 13.65 4.57
CA PHE A 70 44.85 12.34 4.64
C PHE A 70 45.52 12.00 3.30
N PRO A 71 46.58 11.16 3.33
CA PRO A 71 47.20 10.68 2.10
C PRO A 71 46.20 9.95 1.19
N ARG A 72 46.40 10.08 -0.13
CA ARG A 72 45.68 9.37 -1.20
C ARG A 72 46.60 8.37 -1.89
N GLY A 73 46.04 7.29 -2.44
CA GLY A 73 46.79 6.33 -3.25
C GLY A 73 47.13 6.91 -4.62
N ASP A 74 48.23 6.47 -5.22
CA ASP A 74 48.71 6.87 -6.56
C ASP A 74 48.86 8.39 -6.77
N CYS A 75 49.85 8.96 -6.09
CA CYS A 75 50.13 10.39 -6.16
C CYS A 75 51.23 10.74 -7.17
N PRO A 76 50.89 11.33 -8.34
CA PRO A 76 51.89 11.72 -9.34
C PRO A 76 52.71 12.95 -8.93
N PHE A 77 52.23 13.75 -7.97
CA PHE A 77 52.89 14.99 -7.55
C PHE A 77 52.93 15.12 -6.03
N PRO A 78 54.00 15.72 -5.47
CA PRO A 78 54.16 15.91 -4.02
C PRO A 78 53.37 17.12 -3.50
N ILE A 79 52.07 17.16 -3.77
CA ILE A 79 51.16 18.18 -3.25
C ILE A 79 50.38 17.65 -2.04
N GLU A 80 49.98 18.54 -1.13
CA GLU A 80 49.31 18.15 0.12
C GLU A 80 47.99 17.41 -0.08
N ALA A 81 47.19 17.81 -1.09
CA ALA A 81 45.96 17.10 -1.44
C ALA A 81 46.17 15.62 -1.79
N CYS A 82 47.43 15.23 -2.03
CA CYS A 82 47.83 13.89 -2.38
C CYS A 82 48.60 13.21 -1.24
N LEU A 83 49.67 13.84 -0.75
CA LEU A 83 50.53 13.27 0.29
C LEU A 83 49.92 13.31 1.69
N GLY A 84 48.90 14.15 1.89
CA GLY A 84 48.33 14.45 3.20
C GLY A 84 49.13 15.49 3.98
N THR A 85 48.45 16.10 4.94
CA THR A 85 48.96 17.15 5.82
C THR A 85 50.17 16.68 6.62
N ASP A 86 50.08 15.50 7.21
CA ASP A 86 51.14 14.91 8.03
C ASP A 86 52.47 14.81 7.28
N GLU A 87 52.41 14.39 6.01
CA GLU A 87 53.58 14.21 5.17
C GLU A 87 54.14 15.54 4.67
N VAL A 88 53.27 16.48 4.25
CA VAL A 88 53.72 17.78 3.76
C VAL A 88 54.31 18.64 4.87
N CYS A 89 53.62 18.77 6.01
CA CYS A 89 54.17 19.50 7.14
C CYS A 89 55.38 18.77 7.73
N GLY A 90 55.33 17.44 7.83
CA GLY A 90 56.45 16.65 8.35
C GLY A 90 57.77 16.86 7.60
N ARG A 91 57.73 17.15 6.29
CA ARG A 91 58.94 17.39 5.48
C ARG A 91 59.67 18.69 5.78
N GLU A 92 59.04 19.66 6.43
CA GLU A 92 59.70 20.92 6.79
C GLU A 92 60.80 20.65 7.81
N SER A 93 62.05 20.96 7.47
CA SER A 93 63.21 20.67 8.34
C SER A 93 63.31 21.60 9.54
N ASP A 94 62.76 22.81 9.44
CA ASP A 94 62.77 23.80 10.51
C ASP A 94 61.56 23.61 11.44
N LEU A 95 61.81 23.30 12.71
CA LEU A 95 60.75 22.98 13.68
C LEU A 95 59.71 24.11 13.82
N PRO A 96 60.08 25.39 14.00
CA PRO A 96 59.10 26.48 14.06
C PRO A 96 58.19 26.55 12.82
N LYS A 97 58.75 26.42 11.61
CA LYS A 97 57.94 26.39 10.37
C LYS A 97 57.05 25.15 10.29
N ARG A 98 57.54 24.00 10.75
CA ARG A 98 56.78 22.76 10.80
C ARG A 98 55.58 22.87 11.74
N LEU A 99 55.77 23.38 12.95
CA LEU A 99 54.67 23.58 13.91
C LEU A 99 53.67 24.60 13.38
N SER A 100 54.15 25.71 12.81
CA SER A 100 53.27 26.70 12.17
C SER A 100 52.47 26.09 11.00
N CYS A 101 53.07 25.17 10.22
CA CYS A 101 52.36 24.41 9.20
C CYS A 101 51.17 23.64 9.82
N PHE A 102 51.38 22.89 10.91
CA PHE A 102 50.27 22.18 11.57
C PHE A 102 49.23 23.11 12.20
N GLU A 103 49.64 24.25 12.75
CA GLU A 103 48.73 25.23 13.37
C GLU A 103 47.80 25.92 12.38
N GLN A 104 48.22 26.07 11.12
CA GLN A 104 47.42 26.65 10.05
C GLN A 104 46.34 25.70 9.50
N ARG A 105 46.16 24.53 10.13
CA ARG A 105 45.22 23.49 9.72
C ARG A 105 44.27 23.12 10.85
N TYR A 106 43.09 22.64 10.48
CA TYR A 106 42.23 21.97 11.44
C TYR A 106 42.96 20.77 12.04
N LYS A 107 42.73 20.49 13.33
CA LYS A 107 43.30 19.31 13.98
C LYS A 107 42.84 18.05 13.27
N ALA A 108 43.74 17.06 13.16
CA ALA A 108 43.39 15.77 12.60
C ALA A 108 42.22 15.14 13.39
N PRO A 109 41.25 14.51 12.74
CA PRO A 109 40.22 13.78 13.44
C PRO A 109 40.81 12.49 14.03
N TRP A 110 40.39 12.16 15.26
CA TRP A 110 40.75 10.88 15.88
C TRP A 110 40.27 9.72 15.00
N SER A 111 41.19 8.84 14.62
CA SER A 111 40.95 7.70 13.77
C SER A 111 41.20 6.41 14.53
N GLU A 112 40.25 5.48 14.45
CA GLU A 112 40.44 4.11 14.95
C GLU A 112 41.31 3.30 13.99
N PRO A 113 42.00 2.23 14.45
CA PRO A 113 42.75 1.36 13.56
C PRO A 113 41.86 0.80 12.43
N LYS A 114 42.36 0.86 11.19
CA LYS A 114 41.65 0.44 9.96
C LYS A 114 40.37 1.24 9.67
N SER A 115 40.38 2.53 10.00
CA SER A 115 39.30 3.45 9.62
C SER A 115 39.13 3.54 8.09
N GLU A 116 37.94 3.97 7.67
CA GLU A 116 37.58 4.11 6.25
C GLU A 116 38.59 4.99 5.49
N GLY A 117 38.99 4.56 4.30
CA GLY A 117 40.00 5.23 3.47
C GLY A 117 41.45 4.89 3.81
N CYS A 118 41.71 3.97 4.74
CA CYS A 118 43.05 3.41 4.95
C CYS A 118 43.59 2.75 3.67
N LEU A 119 44.71 3.25 3.17
CA LEU A 119 45.38 2.73 1.99
C LEU A 119 46.31 1.57 2.37
N THR A 120 46.00 0.36 1.92
CA THR A 120 46.71 -0.87 2.32
C THR A 120 48.18 -0.89 1.96
N ASP A 121 48.59 -0.06 1.00
CA ASP A 121 49.93 -0.06 0.42
C ASP A 121 50.84 0.97 1.10
N ILE A 122 50.28 1.84 1.96
CA ILE A 122 50.99 2.89 2.72
C ILE A 122 50.65 2.82 4.22
N ARG A 123 50.39 1.61 4.73
CA ARG A 123 49.96 1.34 6.14
C ARG A 123 50.86 1.96 7.21
N SER A 124 52.13 2.24 6.89
CA SER A 124 53.06 2.81 7.85
C SER A 124 52.99 4.33 7.98
N LEU A 125 52.34 5.04 7.04
CA LEU A 125 52.34 6.52 7.00
C LEU A 125 50.93 7.13 7.11
N ASP A 126 49.88 6.31 7.20
CA ASP A 126 48.49 6.76 7.32
C ASP A 126 47.94 6.47 8.72
N GLU A 127 47.65 7.53 9.45
CA GLU A 127 47.07 7.48 10.80
C GLU A 127 45.79 6.63 10.85
N ARG A 128 44.96 6.66 9.80
CA ARG A 128 43.71 5.87 9.73
C ARG A 128 43.97 4.37 9.72
N CYS A 129 45.13 3.95 9.23
CA CYS A 129 45.49 2.53 9.17
C CYS A 129 45.93 1.99 10.54
N ARG A 130 46.68 2.79 11.32
CA ARG A 130 47.21 2.38 12.62
C ARG A 130 46.29 2.72 13.78
N GLY A 131 45.46 3.74 13.62
CA GLY A 131 44.76 4.43 14.69
C GLY A 131 45.63 5.52 15.31
N THR A 132 45.00 6.63 15.69
CA THR A 132 45.66 7.84 16.21
C THR A 132 46.59 7.56 17.38
N GLN A 133 46.17 6.69 18.32
CA GLN A 133 47.01 6.31 19.45
C GLN A 133 48.31 5.63 19.02
N ALA A 134 48.21 4.57 18.21
CA ALA A 134 49.37 3.83 17.73
C ALA A 134 50.24 4.65 16.76
N TRP A 135 49.63 5.61 16.05
CA TRP A 135 50.33 6.59 15.23
C TRP A 135 51.20 7.52 16.08
N CYS A 136 50.63 8.15 17.11
CA CYS A 136 51.36 9.04 18.03
C CYS A 136 52.44 8.34 18.86
N GLU A 137 52.34 7.01 19.02
CA GLU A 137 53.36 6.19 19.69
C GLU A 137 54.46 5.69 18.73
N SER A 138 54.33 5.94 17.43
CA SER A 138 55.31 5.49 16.43
C SER A 138 56.55 6.38 16.37
N THR A 139 57.68 5.79 15.96
CA THR A 139 58.93 6.54 15.73
C THR A 139 58.77 7.61 14.64
N ASP A 140 57.91 7.36 13.65
CA ASP A 140 57.69 8.27 12.52
C ASP A 140 56.98 9.56 12.95
N SER A 141 56.00 9.46 13.87
CA SER A 141 55.34 10.64 14.43
C SER A 141 56.23 11.38 15.43
N SER A 142 57.08 10.66 16.17
CA SER A 142 58.02 11.27 17.13
C SER A 142 58.98 12.26 16.46
N TRP A 143 59.42 11.96 15.22
CA TRP A 143 60.25 12.88 14.44
C TRP A 143 59.46 14.10 13.95
N ARG A 144 58.17 13.94 13.63
CA ARG A 144 57.32 15.02 13.09
C ARG A 144 56.91 16.04 14.14
N TYR A 145 56.68 15.62 15.39
CA TYR A 145 56.12 16.48 16.45
C TYR A 145 57.11 16.83 17.59
N GLU A 146 58.36 16.34 17.51
CA GLU A 146 59.51 16.63 18.38
C GLU A 146 59.30 16.38 19.90
N SER A 147 58.23 15.68 20.32
CA SER A 147 58.14 15.05 21.64
C SER A 147 57.21 13.82 21.61
N VAL A 148 57.62 12.77 22.32
CA VAL A 148 56.96 11.45 22.33
C VAL A 148 55.59 11.57 23.00
N LYS A 149 54.54 11.19 22.27
CA LYS A 149 53.15 11.08 22.71
C LYS A 149 52.49 12.41 23.08
N ASP A 150 53.09 13.26 23.90
CA ASP A 150 52.40 14.42 24.48
C ASP A 150 52.16 15.55 23.49
N ASN A 151 53.05 15.88 22.55
CA ASN A 151 52.75 16.90 21.53
C ASN A 151 51.82 16.38 20.44
N CYS A 152 51.93 15.11 20.07
CA CYS A 152 51.03 14.45 19.13
C CYS A 152 49.61 14.39 19.72
N LEU A 153 49.49 13.97 20.98
CA LEU A 153 48.22 13.94 21.72
C LEU A 153 47.77 15.33 22.21
N ALA A 154 48.64 16.30 22.48
CA ALA A 154 48.23 17.67 22.81
C ALA A 154 47.77 18.43 21.56
N GLY A 155 48.34 18.11 20.39
CA GLY A 155 47.79 18.46 19.10
C GLY A 155 46.38 17.89 18.88
N LEU A 156 46.02 16.85 19.63
CA LEU A 156 44.77 16.09 19.60
C LEU A 156 44.12 16.05 20.98
N ALA A 157 43.76 17.21 21.53
CA ALA A 157 43.22 17.41 22.89
C ALA A 157 42.68 16.13 23.57
N PHE A 158 43.12 15.84 24.80
CA PHE A 158 42.42 14.93 25.73
C PHE A 158 41.03 15.53 26.03
N GLY A 159 40.16 15.38 25.04
CA GLY A 159 38.84 15.93 25.04
C GLY A 159 37.93 15.09 25.91
N GLU A 160 36.80 15.71 26.25
CA GLU A 160 35.61 15.07 26.78
C GLU A 160 35.27 13.71 26.13
N ALA A 161 35.61 13.52 24.85
CA ALA A 161 35.42 12.27 24.12
C ALA A 161 36.18 11.07 24.69
N CYS A 162 37.33 11.27 25.34
CA CYS A 162 38.18 10.19 25.85
C CYS A 162 37.84 9.80 27.30
N LEU A 163 37.62 10.79 28.16
CA LEU A 163 37.33 10.58 29.58
C LEU A 163 35.83 10.40 29.88
N GLY A 164 34.95 10.80 28.95
CA GLY A 164 33.54 11.00 29.26
C GLY A 164 33.33 12.31 30.01
N THR A 165 32.16 12.92 29.80
CA THR A 165 31.85 14.27 30.29
C THR A 165 31.91 14.40 31.81
N ASP A 166 31.46 13.39 32.57
CA ASP A 166 31.45 13.43 34.04
C ASP A 166 32.85 13.33 34.63
N GLU A 167 33.69 12.42 34.13
CA GLU A 167 35.06 12.26 34.63
C GLU A 167 35.93 13.44 34.19
N PHE A 168 35.77 13.91 32.95
CA PHE A 168 36.40 15.14 32.47
C PHE A 168 36.05 16.33 33.38
N CYS A 169 34.76 16.57 33.65
CA CYS A 169 34.35 17.70 34.48
C CYS A 169 34.75 17.53 35.95
N THR A 170 34.81 16.31 36.46
CA THR A 170 35.29 16.03 37.83
C THR A 170 36.78 16.34 37.97
N ILE A 171 37.59 15.94 36.97
CA ILE A 171 39.04 16.21 36.94
C ILE A 171 39.30 17.71 36.78
N MET A 172 38.63 18.37 35.83
CA MET A 172 38.80 19.82 35.58
C MET A 172 38.36 20.71 36.73
N SER A 173 37.51 20.18 37.63
CA SER A 173 36.97 20.91 38.77
C SER A 173 37.66 20.56 40.09
N GLU A 174 38.76 19.77 40.04
CA GLU A 174 39.51 19.29 41.20
C GLU A 174 38.61 18.62 42.27
N GLY A 175 37.53 17.96 41.83
CA GLY A 175 36.55 17.32 42.72
C GLY A 175 35.56 18.26 43.42
N SER A 176 35.54 19.56 43.13
CA SER A 176 34.55 20.50 43.68
C SER A 176 33.18 20.31 43.02
N LYS A 177 32.19 19.83 43.79
CA LYS A 177 30.82 19.56 43.30
C LYS A 177 30.19 20.75 42.55
N ASN A 178 30.33 21.98 43.07
CA ASN A 178 29.76 23.18 42.44
C ASN A 178 30.46 23.55 41.12
N GLU A 179 31.77 23.37 41.01
CA GLU A 179 32.51 23.64 39.78
C GLU A 179 32.29 22.52 38.75
N THR A 180 32.17 21.27 39.21
CA THR A 180 31.77 20.14 38.35
C THR A 180 30.39 20.38 37.74
N PHE A 181 29.42 20.87 38.52
CA PHE A 181 28.10 21.23 37.99
C PHE A 181 28.15 22.37 36.98
N LYS A 182 28.95 23.41 37.23
CA LYS A 182 29.14 24.50 36.25
C LYS A 182 29.79 23.96 34.97
N CYS A 183 30.78 23.08 35.08
CA CYS A 183 31.39 22.43 33.94
C CYS A 183 30.35 21.62 33.15
N LEU A 184 29.62 20.73 33.81
CA LEU A 184 28.57 19.91 33.20
C LEU A 184 27.47 20.75 32.53
N ALA A 185 27.06 21.86 33.15
CA ALA A 185 26.04 22.76 32.62
C ALA A 185 26.47 23.48 31.32
N THR A 186 27.78 23.62 31.07
CA THR A 186 28.33 24.24 29.85
C THR A 186 28.60 23.25 28.72
N ARG A 187 28.45 21.94 28.98
CA ARG A 187 28.74 20.88 28.00
C ARG A 187 27.47 20.25 27.44
N SER A 188 27.63 19.52 26.33
CA SER A 188 26.56 18.69 25.81
C SER A 188 26.25 17.58 26.81
N ARG A 189 24.98 17.50 27.25
CA ARG A 189 24.51 16.43 28.14
C ARG A 189 24.91 15.03 27.58
N PRO A 190 25.46 14.12 28.40
CA PRO A 190 25.82 12.77 27.96
C PRO A 190 24.56 11.97 27.58
N TRP A 191 24.66 10.98 26.70
CA TRP A 191 23.50 10.19 26.27
C TRP A 191 22.95 9.30 27.39
N PHE A 192 21.64 9.08 27.40
CA PHE A 192 21.02 8.02 28.20
C PHE A 192 21.33 6.66 27.55
N PHE A 193 21.94 5.75 28.30
CA PHE A 193 22.27 4.39 27.87
C PHE A 193 21.32 3.38 28.53
N HIS A 194 20.76 2.47 27.75
CA HIS A 194 20.10 1.28 28.30
C HIS A 194 21.13 0.21 28.63
N PRO A 195 20.88 -0.69 29.61
CA PRO A 195 21.82 -1.75 29.96
C PRO A 195 22.16 -2.59 28.72
N HIS A 196 23.42 -2.58 28.28
CA HIS A 196 23.85 -3.28 27.08
C HIS A 196 24.91 -4.34 27.42
N PRO A 197 24.48 -5.57 27.79
CA PRO A 197 25.39 -6.60 28.33
C PRO A 197 26.49 -7.06 27.35
N LEU A 198 26.33 -6.82 26.05
CA LEU A 198 27.24 -7.32 25.02
C LEU A 198 28.44 -6.43 24.70
N VAL A 199 28.38 -5.11 24.98
CA VAL A 199 29.55 -4.22 24.80
C VAL A 199 30.64 -4.56 25.84
N CYS A 200 30.24 -5.23 26.92
CA CYS A 200 31.01 -5.34 28.15
C CYS A 200 31.44 -6.77 28.47
N ALA A 201 31.25 -7.69 27.53
CA ALA A 201 31.77 -9.05 27.63
C ALA A 201 33.31 -9.11 27.52
N ALA A 202 33.95 -8.07 26.98
CA ALA A 202 35.41 -8.04 26.77
C ALA A 202 36.19 -7.24 27.83
N GLU A 203 35.56 -6.30 28.55
CA GLU A 203 36.24 -5.43 29.52
C GLU A 203 35.67 -5.60 30.92
N ARG A 204 36.55 -5.91 31.89
CA ARG A 204 36.22 -6.21 33.31
C ARG A 204 35.67 -5.03 34.12
N SER A 205 35.35 -3.90 33.49
CA SER A 205 34.84 -2.72 34.18
C SER A 205 33.31 -2.80 34.33
N SER A 206 32.84 -3.41 35.41
CA SER A 206 31.41 -3.54 35.75
C SER A 206 30.71 -2.21 36.09
N LYS A 207 31.31 -1.07 35.75
CA LYS A 207 30.88 0.27 36.19
C LYS A 207 30.61 1.27 35.05
N ASP A 208 30.98 0.94 33.81
CA ASP A 208 30.75 1.82 32.67
C ASP A 208 29.22 1.95 32.41
N GLU A 209 28.75 3.20 32.28
CA GLU A 209 27.34 3.53 32.04
C GLU A 209 26.77 2.82 30.81
N ARG A 210 27.58 2.62 29.77
CA ARG A 210 27.22 1.91 28.55
C ARG A 210 26.92 0.44 28.81
N CYS A 211 27.49 -0.13 29.87
CA CYS A 211 27.35 -1.53 30.25
C CYS A 211 26.14 -1.76 31.13
N ILE A 212 26.06 -1.02 32.23
CA ILE A 212 25.06 -1.23 33.27
C ILE A 212 23.76 -0.46 33.00
N GLY A 213 23.80 0.48 32.06
CA GLY A 213 22.73 1.42 31.75
C GLY A 213 22.71 2.62 32.70
N THR A 214 22.23 3.76 32.21
CA THR A 214 22.15 5.04 32.92
C THR A 214 21.42 4.93 34.25
N LEU A 215 20.37 4.11 34.36
CA LEU A 215 19.68 3.91 35.64
C LEU A 215 20.60 3.28 36.70
N ALA A 216 21.22 2.14 36.39
CA ALA A 216 22.13 1.48 37.32
C ALA A 216 23.41 2.31 37.56
N HIS A 217 23.85 3.07 36.56
CA HIS A 217 24.96 4.00 36.68
C HIS A 217 24.64 5.15 37.63
N CYS A 218 23.49 5.80 37.46
CA CYS A 218 23.01 6.86 38.36
C CYS A 218 22.72 6.36 39.77
N GLU A 219 22.44 5.07 39.95
CA GLU A 219 22.30 4.44 41.27
C GLU A 219 23.65 4.17 41.97
N SER A 220 24.78 4.24 41.26
CA SER A 220 26.10 3.96 41.80
C SER A 220 26.53 4.94 42.89
N GLU A 221 27.27 4.44 43.88
CA GLU A 221 27.71 5.23 45.05
C GLU A 221 28.59 6.43 44.66
N GLN A 222 29.37 6.28 43.59
CA GLN A 222 30.25 7.33 43.07
C GLN A 222 29.45 8.51 42.50
N LEU A 223 28.32 8.25 41.84
CA LEU A 223 27.50 9.32 41.26
C LEU A 223 26.55 9.98 42.26
N ARG A 224 26.20 9.32 43.37
CA ARG A 224 25.51 9.99 44.49
C ARG A 224 26.34 11.10 45.14
N GLN A 225 27.65 11.11 44.91
CA GLN A 225 28.51 12.22 45.35
C GLN A 225 28.42 13.40 44.37
N THR A 226 28.26 13.12 43.07
CA THR A 226 28.19 14.12 42.00
C THR A 226 26.79 14.72 41.86
N TYR A 227 25.74 13.91 41.92
CA TYR A 227 24.34 14.31 41.72
C TYR A 227 23.55 14.24 43.04
N ASP A 228 22.59 15.15 43.23
CA ASP A 228 21.78 15.20 44.47
C ASP A 228 20.76 14.06 44.55
N SER A 229 20.36 13.50 43.41
CA SER A 229 19.49 12.33 43.31
C SER A 229 19.75 11.54 42.02
N VAL A 230 19.24 10.29 41.98
CA VAL A 230 19.22 9.47 40.75
C VAL A 230 18.45 10.19 39.63
N ASP A 231 17.36 10.88 40.00
CA ASP A 231 16.49 11.60 39.07
C ASP A 231 17.22 12.81 38.45
N ASP A 232 18.05 13.51 39.23
CA ASP A 232 18.88 14.62 38.73
C ASP A 232 19.98 14.12 37.79
N CYS A 233 20.59 12.98 38.10
CA CYS A 233 21.56 12.31 37.23
C CYS A 233 20.91 11.93 35.88
N VAL A 234 19.71 11.34 35.92
CA VAL A 234 18.96 10.99 34.69
C VAL A 234 18.60 12.23 33.89
N LYS A 235 18.08 13.30 34.53
CA LYS A 235 17.74 14.57 33.84
C LYS A 235 18.96 15.29 33.24
N ALA A 236 20.14 15.08 33.82
CA ALA A 236 21.40 15.59 33.28
C ALA A 236 21.84 14.86 32.00
N ARG A 237 21.17 13.77 31.60
CA ARG A 237 21.41 13.07 30.33
C ARG A 237 20.53 13.58 29.19
N ARG A 238 21.09 13.56 27.99
CA ARG A 238 20.40 13.82 26.73
C ARG A 238 19.56 12.60 26.38
N GLY A 239 18.30 12.84 25.98
CA GLY A 239 17.32 11.78 25.76
C GLY A 239 16.48 11.41 26.99
N ALA A 240 16.71 12.04 28.14
CA ALA A 240 15.88 11.82 29.33
C ALA A 240 14.48 12.47 29.25
N GLU A 241 14.35 13.58 28.52
CA GLU A 241 13.07 14.29 28.31
C GLU A 241 12.36 13.91 26.99
N TYR A 242 13.03 13.17 26.10
CA TYR A 242 12.45 12.73 24.83
C TYR A 242 12.83 11.28 24.57
N SER A 243 11.80 10.48 24.36
CA SER A 243 11.74 9.13 23.80
C SER A 243 12.60 8.94 22.53
N LEU A 244 13.93 9.01 22.64
CA LEU A 244 14.83 8.48 21.65
C LEU A 244 15.00 7.01 21.97
N LEU A 245 13.97 6.26 21.60
CA LEU A 245 14.02 4.82 21.51
C LEU A 245 15.27 4.45 20.70
N LEU A 246 16.04 3.45 21.14
CA LEU A 246 17.24 3.05 20.41
C LEU A 246 16.83 2.44 19.05
N PRO A 247 17.65 2.57 17.99
CA PRO A 247 17.30 2.05 16.67
C PRO A 247 16.96 0.56 16.69
N TRP A 248 16.01 0.17 15.85
CA TRP A 248 15.70 -1.23 15.60
C TRP A 248 16.63 -1.81 14.54
N HIS A 249 17.31 -2.91 14.85
CA HIS A 249 18.19 -3.60 13.91
C HIS A 249 17.59 -4.93 13.45
N TYR A 250 17.58 -5.15 12.14
CA TYR A 250 17.29 -6.46 11.56
C TYR A 250 18.55 -7.33 11.53
N LYS A 251 18.37 -8.65 11.54
CA LYS A 251 19.48 -9.58 11.36
C LYS A 251 20.14 -9.36 10.01
N THR A 252 21.44 -9.10 10.00
CA THR A 252 22.24 -8.93 8.79
C THR A 252 22.78 -10.29 8.34
N GLU A 253 22.51 -10.67 7.08
CA GLU A 253 23.02 -11.93 6.53
C GLU A 253 24.56 -11.97 6.42
N GLY A 254 25.15 -13.13 6.68
CA GLY A 254 26.61 -13.34 6.57
C GLY A 254 27.42 -12.70 7.70
N CYS A 255 26.77 -12.08 8.68
CA CYS A 255 27.43 -11.50 9.83
C CYS A 255 27.62 -12.53 10.96
N ASN A 256 28.85 -12.69 11.43
CA ASN A 256 29.26 -13.66 12.48
C ASN A 256 29.53 -13.00 13.85
N SER A 257 29.02 -11.79 14.07
CA SER A 257 29.17 -11.07 15.33
C SER A 257 27.97 -11.30 16.24
N ASP A 258 28.17 -11.18 17.55
CA ASP A 258 27.07 -11.15 18.53
C ASP A 258 26.49 -9.74 18.75
N ARG A 259 26.90 -8.75 17.95
CA ARG A 259 26.37 -7.38 18.03
C ARG A 259 24.93 -7.29 17.54
N GLU A 260 24.18 -6.32 18.05
CA GLU A 260 22.75 -6.14 17.74
C GLU A 260 22.50 -5.82 16.25
N ASP A 261 23.34 -4.98 15.65
CA ASP A 261 23.35 -4.68 14.21
C ASP A 261 23.57 -5.92 13.32
N CYS A 262 24.16 -6.97 13.90
CA CYS A 262 24.46 -8.23 13.24
C CYS A 262 23.33 -9.25 13.41
N VAL A 263 22.97 -9.58 14.66
CA VAL A 263 22.00 -10.66 14.96
C VAL A 263 20.55 -10.19 14.97
N GLY A 264 20.33 -8.87 14.99
CA GLY A 264 19.03 -8.22 15.07
C GLY A 264 18.52 -8.04 16.50
N THR A 265 17.74 -6.98 16.71
CA THR A 265 17.13 -6.59 18.00
C THR A 265 16.26 -7.70 18.59
N ASP A 266 15.47 -8.42 17.77
CA ASP A 266 14.68 -9.56 18.26
C ASP A 266 15.57 -10.61 18.92
N MET A 267 16.68 -10.96 18.26
CA MET A 267 17.57 -11.99 18.78
C MET A 267 18.28 -11.52 20.04
N ILE A 268 18.69 -10.24 20.12
CA ILE A 268 19.28 -9.67 21.34
C ILE A 268 18.29 -9.67 22.50
N CYS A 269 17.10 -9.10 22.31
CA CYS A 269 16.11 -9.03 23.39
C CYS A 269 15.65 -10.42 23.82
N SER A 270 15.60 -11.41 22.92
CA SER A 270 15.21 -12.78 23.26
C SER A 270 16.21 -13.52 24.18
N ARG A 271 17.47 -13.06 24.26
CA ARG A 271 18.52 -13.63 25.13
C ARG A 271 18.37 -13.18 26.59
N LEU A 272 17.54 -12.16 26.86
CA LEU A 272 17.29 -11.64 28.20
C LEU A 272 16.25 -12.49 28.96
N GLU A 273 16.22 -12.34 30.28
CA GLU A 273 15.18 -12.97 31.10
C GLU A 273 13.78 -12.43 30.74
N LEU A 274 12.74 -13.25 30.95
CA LEU A 274 11.37 -12.94 30.54
C LEU A 274 10.87 -11.55 30.99
N ARG A 275 11.27 -11.11 32.20
CA ARG A 275 10.90 -9.80 32.75
C ARG A 275 11.61 -8.61 32.09
N GLN A 276 12.74 -8.86 31.44
CA GLN A 276 13.56 -7.85 30.76
C GLN A 276 13.29 -7.79 29.26
N LYS A 277 12.69 -8.84 28.67
CA LYS A 277 12.39 -8.90 27.22
C LYS A 277 11.48 -7.76 26.78
N SER A 278 10.37 -7.52 27.49
CA SER A 278 9.43 -6.44 27.16
C SER A 278 10.09 -5.07 27.28
N ALA A 279 10.84 -4.82 28.36
CA ALA A 279 11.56 -3.58 28.56
C ALA A 279 12.64 -3.34 27.49
N CYS A 280 13.32 -4.40 27.03
CA CYS A 280 14.29 -4.32 25.94
C CYS A 280 13.62 -3.90 24.63
N VAL A 281 12.48 -4.51 24.29
CA VAL A 281 11.72 -4.24 23.07
C VAL A 281 11.05 -2.86 23.13
N GLU A 282 10.47 -2.47 24.26
CA GLU A 282 9.86 -1.15 24.49
C GLU A 282 10.85 0.00 24.50
N ALA A 283 12.14 -0.26 24.74
CA ALA A 283 13.21 0.74 24.64
C ALA A 283 13.67 0.99 23.19
N ARG A 284 13.13 0.26 22.19
CA ARG A 284 13.53 0.36 20.77
C ARG A 284 12.48 1.04 19.91
N GLU A 285 12.96 1.65 18.83
CA GLU A 285 12.09 2.22 17.80
C GLU A 285 11.14 1.13 17.33
N VAL A 286 9.87 1.49 17.09
CA VAL A 286 8.91 0.55 16.54
C VAL A 286 9.39 0.17 15.13
N PRO A 287 9.78 -1.09 14.88
CA PRO A 287 10.23 -1.50 13.58
C PRO A 287 9.12 -1.35 12.54
N PRO A 288 9.46 -1.01 11.29
CA PRO A 288 8.46 -0.94 10.23
C PRO A 288 7.77 -2.29 10.07
N PHE A 289 6.44 -2.26 9.90
CA PHE A 289 5.69 -3.45 9.56
C PHE A 289 6.11 -3.93 8.17
N LEU A 290 6.77 -5.07 8.11
CA LEU A 290 7.25 -5.68 6.88
C LEU A 290 6.10 -6.46 6.26
N VAL A 291 5.72 -6.11 5.04
CA VAL A 291 4.75 -6.89 4.29
C VAL A 291 5.41 -8.19 3.83
N TRP A 292 4.64 -9.26 3.75
CA TRP A 292 5.11 -10.52 3.18
C TRP A 292 5.63 -10.25 1.76
N LEU A 293 6.90 -10.63 1.50
CA LEU A 293 7.63 -10.52 0.23
C LEU A 293 8.48 -9.25 0.04
N SER A 294 9.42 -8.98 0.95
CA SER A 294 10.54 -8.13 0.53
C SER A 294 11.32 -8.81 -0.61
N GLU A 295 11.55 -8.06 -1.69
CA GLU A 295 12.18 -8.51 -2.94
C GLU A 295 13.56 -9.16 -2.76
N THR A 296 14.22 -8.95 -1.61
CA THR A 296 15.59 -9.43 -1.35
C THR A 296 15.65 -10.73 -0.54
N CYS A 297 14.59 -11.52 -0.45
CA CYS A 297 14.64 -12.84 0.19
C CYS A 297 15.38 -13.89 -0.65
N PRO A 298 16.55 -14.38 -0.19
CA PRO A 298 17.50 -15.10 -1.05
C PRO A 298 17.14 -16.57 -1.35
N ASP A 299 16.16 -17.15 -0.67
CA ASP A 299 15.73 -18.54 -0.91
C ASP A 299 14.49 -18.60 -1.82
N ARG A 300 14.64 -18.25 -3.10
CA ARG A 300 13.69 -18.69 -4.14
C ARG A 300 13.98 -20.15 -4.54
N PRO A 301 12.97 -21.02 -4.70
CA PRO A 301 13.16 -22.36 -5.26
C PRO A 301 13.72 -22.23 -6.68
N GLY A 302 14.99 -22.59 -6.88
CA GLY A 302 15.66 -22.50 -8.19
C GLY A 302 17.17 -22.26 -8.13
N ILE A 303 17.72 -21.83 -6.99
CA ILE A 303 19.17 -21.68 -6.79
C ILE A 303 19.69 -22.85 -5.93
N PRO A 304 20.43 -23.82 -6.49
CA PRO A 304 20.98 -24.93 -5.71
C PRO A 304 22.17 -24.42 -4.89
N GLY A 305 22.11 -24.53 -3.55
CA GLY A 305 23.31 -24.39 -2.69
C GLY A 305 23.15 -23.68 -1.34
N ARG A 306 22.02 -23.03 -1.03
CA ARG A 306 21.75 -22.50 0.30
C ARG A 306 20.45 -23.10 0.83
N ARG A 307 20.56 -23.93 1.87
CA ARG A 307 19.44 -24.45 2.65
C ARG A 307 19.72 -24.05 4.08
N LEU A 308 18.86 -23.21 4.68
CA LEU A 308 18.23 -23.43 5.99
C LEU A 308 17.82 -22.17 6.80
N MET A 309 18.06 -20.93 6.37
CA MET A 309 17.82 -19.79 7.28
C MET A 309 16.83 -18.70 6.83
N ALA A 310 16.38 -18.65 5.57
CA ALA A 310 15.42 -17.62 5.16
C ALA A 310 13.96 -17.86 5.64
N LYS A 311 13.63 -19.08 6.09
CA LYS A 311 12.25 -19.44 6.46
C LYS A 311 11.72 -18.75 7.72
N ASP A 312 12.61 -18.25 8.58
CA ASP A 312 12.23 -17.68 9.89
C ASP A 312 12.51 -16.18 9.98
N SER A 313 12.97 -15.54 8.90
CA SER A 313 13.20 -14.09 8.87
C SER A 313 11.89 -13.35 8.69
N GLU A 314 11.63 -12.36 9.55
CA GLU A 314 10.49 -11.45 9.44
C GLU A 314 10.45 -10.75 8.08
N TYR A 315 11.63 -10.42 7.57
CA TYR A 315 11.83 -9.83 6.26
C TYR A 315 11.27 -10.67 5.11
N CYS A 316 11.24 -11.99 5.28
CA CYS A 316 10.73 -12.93 4.27
C CYS A 316 9.30 -13.39 4.52
N LEU A 317 8.91 -13.57 5.78
CA LEU A 317 7.56 -13.97 6.13
C LEU A 317 6.58 -12.79 6.13
N GLY A 318 7.07 -11.55 6.25
CA GLY A 318 6.27 -10.40 6.66
C GLY A 318 5.92 -10.47 8.14
N THR A 319 5.81 -9.32 8.79
CA THR A 319 5.55 -9.15 10.23
C THR A 319 4.31 -9.94 10.69
N ALA A 320 3.24 -9.99 9.90
CA ALA A 320 2.05 -10.76 10.23
C ALA A 320 2.34 -12.26 10.39
N LYS A 321 2.90 -12.89 9.35
CA LYS A 321 3.16 -14.33 9.35
C LYS A 321 4.32 -14.69 10.27
N TRP A 322 5.31 -13.82 10.39
CA TRP A 322 6.41 -13.97 11.32
C TRP A 322 5.92 -13.94 12.77
N CYS A 323 5.06 -13.00 13.15
CA CYS A 323 4.48 -13.02 14.49
C CYS A 323 3.64 -14.29 14.72
N ALA A 324 2.91 -14.80 13.72
CA ALA A 324 2.17 -16.05 13.87
C ALA A 324 3.09 -17.27 14.12
N SER A 325 4.27 -17.31 13.49
CA SER A 325 5.18 -18.46 13.57
C SER A 325 6.25 -18.34 14.65
N GLN A 326 6.74 -17.14 14.95
CA GLN A 326 7.97 -16.88 15.72
C GLN A 326 7.79 -15.96 16.94
N PHE A 327 6.56 -15.52 17.28
CA PHE A 327 6.36 -14.59 18.41
C PHE A 327 7.02 -15.05 19.72
N ARG A 328 7.06 -16.36 19.98
CA ARG A 328 7.55 -16.95 21.23
C ARG A 328 9.02 -16.68 21.53
N ILE A 329 9.81 -16.25 20.53
CA ILE A 329 11.23 -15.94 20.70
C ILE A 329 11.39 -14.66 21.54
N SER A 330 10.66 -13.60 21.18
CA SER A 330 10.86 -12.24 21.70
C SER A 330 9.65 -11.66 22.43
N TYR A 331 8.47 -12.27 22.26
CA TYR A 331 7.19 -11.78 22.77
C TYR A 331 6.47 -12.86 23.58
N ASP A 332 5.67 -12.43 24.56
CA ASP A 332 4.87 -13.29 25.41
C ASP A 332 3.64 -13.86 24.68
N THR A 333 3.07 -13.12 23.73
CA THR A 333 1.91 -13.54 22.94
C THR A 333 2.04 -13.10 21.47
N GLU A 334 1.35 -13.79 20.56
CA GLU A 334 1.24 -13.33 19.16
C GLU A 334 0.63 -11.93 19.10
N LYS A 335 -0.35 -11.67 19.97
CA LYS A 335 -1.02 -10.37 20.07
C LYS A 335 -0.06 -9.25 20.47
N SER A 336 0.84 -9.48 21.43
CA SER A 336 1.83 -8.47 21.83
C SER A 336 2.90 -8.25 20.77
N CYS A 337 3.35 -9.31 20.07
CA CYS A 337 4.22 -9.20 18.89
C CYS A 337 3.63 -8.24 17.88
N ARG A 338 2.42 -8.54 17.38
CA ARG A 338 1.82 -7.72 16.34
C ARG A 338 1.34 -6.34 16.84
N HIS A 339 1.04 -6.18 18.13
CA HIS A 339 0.71 -4.89 18.75
C HIS A 339 1.94 -3.97 18.85
N HIS A 340 3.06 -4.51 19.31
CA HIS A 340 4.31 -3.76 19.39
C HIS A 340 4.78 -3.36 17.99
N ARG A 341 4.63 -4.25 17.01
CA ARG A 341 4.89 -4.00 15.59
C ARG A 341 3.81 -3.16 14.89
N SER A 342 2.84 -2.61 15.63
CA SER A 342 1.63 -2.10 15.01
C SER A 342 1.85 -0.85 14.17
N ILE A 343 1.02 -0.80 13.14
CA ILE A 343 0.92 0.18 12.08
C ILE A 343 0.49 1.55 12.63
N LYS A 344 1.33 2.24 13.40
CA LYS A 344 1.11 3.65 13.72
C LYS A 344 1.46 4.57 12.54
N HIS A 345 2.19 4.05 11.55
CA HIS A 345 2.74 4.82 10.42
C HIS A 345 2.12 4.58 9.03
N PHE A 346 1.19 3.63 8.82
CA PHE A 346 0.57 3.43 7.48
C PHE A 346 -0.86 3.94 7.31
N LEU A 347 -1.55 4.40 8.36
CA LEU A 347 -2.80 5.12 8.12
C LEU A 347 -2.40 6.57 7.82
N PRO A 348 -2.42 7.01 6.55
CA PRO A 348 -2.09 8.40 6.26
C PRO A 348 -3.06 9.29 7.04
N GLU A 349 -2.56 10.29 7.75
CA GLU A 349 -3.37 11.37 8.36
C GLU A 349 -4.06 12.25 7.29
N SER A 350 -4.03 11.82 6.03
CA SER A 350 -4.71 12.42 4.89
C SER A 350 -6.20 12.58 5.18
N LYS A 351 -6.70 13.80 5.02
CA LYS A 351 -8.13 14.11 5.12
C LYS A 351 -8.94 13.60 3.92
N THR A 352 -8.29 13.19 2.83
CA THR A 352 -8.97 12.60 1.66
C THR A 352 -8.94 11.09 1.73
N PRO A 353 -10.08 10.40 1.61
CA PRO A 353 -10.12 8.94 1.56
C PRO A 353 -9.28 8.41 0.40
N SER A 354 -8.47 7.39 0.65
CA SER A 354 -7.75 6.71 -0.43
C SER A 354 -8.72 5.92 -1.30
N ARG A 355 -8.47 5.87 -2.61
CA ARG A 355 -9.28 5.07 -3.55
C ARG A 355 -9.31 3.60 -3.14
N TRP A 356 -10.48 2.96 -3.17
CA TRP A 356 -10.58 1.51 -2.99
C TRP A 356 -9.93 0.77 -4.14
N ILE A 357 -8.99 -0.11 -3.81
CA ILE A 357 -8.28 -0.95 -4.78
C ILE A 357 -8.83 -2.36 -4.67
N LEU A 358 -9.49 -2.81 -5.74
CA LEU A 358 -9.77 -4.23 -5.90
C LEU A 358 -8.44 -4.94 -6.14
N ALA A 359 -8.21 -6.05 -5.45
CA ALA A 359 -7.04 -6.89 -5.71
C ALA A 359 -6.95 -7.09 -7.23
N LYS A 360 -5.79 -6.82 -7.84
CA LYS A 360 -5.72 -6.80 -9.32
C LYS A 360 -4.95 -7.94 -9.92
N ARG A 361 -4.23 -8.73 -9.10
CA ARG A 361 -3.21 -9.62 -9.64
C ARG A 361 -3.13 -10.97 -8.92
N PRO A 362 -2.96 -12.07 -9.67
CA PRO A 362 -2.64 -13.37 -9.09
C PRO A 362 -1.34 -13.29 -8.28
N LEU A 363 -1.25 -14.11 -7.22
CA LEU A 363 -0.10 -14.22 -6.30
C LEU A 363 1.27 -14.33 -7.01
N SER A 364 1.28 -14.83 -8.25
CA SER A 364 2.49 -14.96 -9.08
C SER A 364 3.10 -13.62 -9.51
N GLN A 365 2.35 -12.53 -9.60
CA GLN A 365 2.81 -11.23 -10.12
C GLN A 365 3.12 -10.18 -9.05
N TRP A 366 3.21 -10.60 -7.77
CA TRP A 366 3.37 -9.68 -6.64
C TRP A 366 4.76 -9.02 -6.54
N HIS A 367 5.70 -9.41 -7.39
CA HIS A 367 7.07 -8.85 -7.44
C HIS A 367 7.17 -7.54 -8.23
N GLU A 368 6.06 -7.02 -8.77
CA GLU A 368 6.01 -5.73 -9.47
C GLU A 368 5.43 -4.60 -8.59
N CYS A 369 5.57 -4.71 -7.27
CA CYS A 369 4.79 -3.93 -6.31
C CYS A 369 5.64 -3.19 -5.27
N PRO A 370 6.60 -2.31 -5.65
CA PRO A 370 7.69 -2.00 -4.72
C PRO A 370 7.35 -0.90 -3.70
N GLU A 371 6.25 -0.14 -3.86
CA GLU A 371 6.04 1.08 -3.04
C GLU A 371 4.68 1.17 -2.34
N ASN A 372 3.65 0.44 -2.79
CA ASN A 372 2.34 0.46 -2.15
C ASN A 372 1.71 -0.95 -2.12
N PRO A 373 1.76 -1.65 -0.98
CA PRO A 373 1.24 -3.00 -0.86
C PRO A 373 -0.27 -3.08 -1.13
N GLU A 374 -1.02 -2.01 -0.82
CA GLU A 374 -2.46 -1.93 -1.08
C GLU A 374 -2.79 -1.99 -2.57
N LEU A 375 -1.94 -1.41 -3.44
CA LEU A 375 -2.12 -1.46 -4.91
C LEU A 375 -2.10 -2.88 -5.47
N CYS A 376 -1.44 -3.80 -4.77
CA CYS A 376 -1.23 -5.15 -5.27
C CYS A 376 -2.11 -6.18 -4.59
N MET A 377 -2.22 -6.09 -3.26
CA MET A 377 -3.04 -6.99 -2.45
C MET A 377 -4.53 -6.65 -2.55
N GLY A 378 -4.85 -5.39 -2.85
CA GLY A 378 -6.20 -4.85 -2.71
C GLY A 378 -6.48 -4.36 -1.29
N THR A 379 -7.43 -3.43 -1.17
CA THR A 379 -7.77 -2.73 0.08
C THR A 379 -8.22 -3.68 1.18
N GLU A 380 -9.06 -4.67 0.88
CA GLU A 380 -9.56 -5.62 1.89
C GLU A 380 -8.45 -6.50 2.44
N GLU A 381 -7.58 -7.03 1.56
CA GLU A 381 -6.49 -7.89 2.01
C GLU A 381 -5.44 -7.09 2.74
N PHE A 382 -5.14 -5.87 2.29
CA PHE A 382 -4.25 -4.94 2.97
C PHE A 382 -4.75 -4.59 4.38
N CYS A 383 -5.99 -4.10 4.50
CA CYS A 383 -6.57 -3.76 5.81
C CYS A 383 -6.78 -5.00 6.70
N GLY A 384 -7.08 -6.15 6.10
CA GLY A 384 -7.28 -7.43 6.80
C GLY A 384 -6.02 -8.01 7.45
N GLN A 385 -4.83 -7.46 7.19
CA GLN A 385 -3.61 -7.82 7.94
C GLN A 385 -3.55 -7.21 9.33
N LEU A 386 -4.41 -6.23 9.63
CA LEU A 386 -4.58 -5.68 10.98
C LEU A 386 -5.26 -6.72 11.88
N ILE A 387 -4.87 -6.79 13.15
CA ILE A 387 -5.41 -7.79 14.10
C ILE A 387 -6.70 -7.30 14.74
N ASP A 388 -6.75 -5.99 14.96
CA ASP A 388 -7.75 -5.36 15.79
C ASP A 388 -8.95 -5.05 14.89
N PRO A 389 -10.13 -5.63 15.17
CA PRO A 389 -11.31 -5.42 14.33
C PRO A 389 -11.65 -3.94 14.16
N ASP A 390 -11.47 -3.12 15.19
CA ASP A 390 -11.76 -1.69 15.13
C ASP A 390 -10.75 -0.97 14.23
N ARG A 391 -9.48 -1.38 14.22
CA ARG A 391 -8.47 -0.86 13.28
C ARG A 391 -8.70 -1.34 11.85
N ILE A 392 -9.13 -2.59 11.64
CA ILE A 392 -9.52 -3.08 10.30
C ILE A 392 -10.65 -2.20 9.77
N LEU A 393 -11.69 -1.99 10.57
CA LEU A 393 -12.82 -1.15 10.18
C LEU A 393 -12.41 0.30 9.95
N SER A 394 -11.60 0.89 10.84
CA SER A 394 -11.07 2.24 10.66
C SER A 394 -10.23 2.36 9.38
N CYS A 395 -9.47 1.31 9.03
CA CYS A 395 -8.74 1.23 7.79
C CYS A 395 -9.71 1.24 6.60
N LEU A 396 -10.71 0.36 6.57
CA LEU A 396 -11.68 0.27 5.47
C LEU A 396 -12.54 1.55 5.34
N GLU A 397 -12.98 2.14 6.45
CA GLU A 397 -13.78 3.37 6.47
C GLU A 397 -13.00 4.62 6.00
N ALA A 398 -11.66 4.59 6.11
CA ALA A 398 -10.79 5.66 5.60
C ALA A 398 -10.58 5.59 4.07
N ARG A 399 -11.22 4.65 3.36
CA ARG A 399 -11.17 4.54 1.89
C ARG A 399 -12.47 5.02 1.26
N GLU A 400 -12.41 5.29 -0.04
CA GLU A 400 -13.62 5.38 -0.85
C GLU A 400 -14.42 4.07 -0.74
N LEU A 401 -15.75 4.15 -0.84
CA LEU A 401 -16.60 2.97 -0.81
C LEU A 401 -16.26 2.04 -1.99
N SER A 402 -16.05 0.76 -1.69
CA SER A 402 -15.83 -0.27 -2.72
C SER A 402 -17.01 -0.32 -3.69
N PRO A 403 -16.80 -0.55 -4.99
CA PRO A 403 -17.93 -0.78 -5.90
C PRO A 403 -18.81 -1.92 -5.39
N PHE A 404 -20.13 -1.73 -5.48
CA PHE A 404 -21.06 -2.82 -5.29
C PHE A 404 -21.03 -3.68 -6.55
N PHE A 405 -20.66 -4.94 -6.40
CA PHE A 405 -20.69 -5.92 -7.47
C PHE A 405 -21.96 -6.73 -7.43
N ASP A 406 -22.39 -7.00 -8.63
CA ASP A 406 -23.52 -7.81 -8.93
C ASP A 406 -23.07 -9.25 -9.14
N MET A 407 -23.96 -10.23 -8.94
CA MET A 407 -23.63 -11.62 -9.25
C MET A 407 -23.30 -11.73 -10.74
N ASP A 408 -22.18 -12.36 -11.07
CA ASP A 408 -21.62 -12.45 -12.42
C ASP A 408 -21.39 -11.08 -13.07
N SER A 409 -20.88 -10.11 -12.31
CA SER A 409 -20.46 -8.83 -12.86
C SER A 409 -19.54 -9.06 -14.07
N PRO A 410 -19.64 -8.27 -15.16
CA PRO A 410 -18.72 -8.38 -16.30
C PRO A 410 -17.23 -8.29 -15.91
N ARG A 411 -16.94 -7.75 -14.72
CA ARG A 411 -15.59 -7.70 -14.16
C ARG A 411 -15.07 -9.04 -13.62
N CYS A 412 -15.92 -10.05 -13.43
CA CYS A 412 -15.52 -11.39 -13.04
C CYS A 412 -14.47 -11.97 -14.01
N HIS A 413 -14.65 -11.76 -15.31
CA HIS A 413 -13.73 -12.28 -16.33
C HIS A 413 -12.43 -11.48 -16.46
N ALA A 414 -12.31 -10.31 -15.82
CA ALA A 414 -11.11 -9.49 -15.91
C ALA A 414 -9.94 -10.02 -15.06
N VAL A 415 -10.19 -10.97 -14.16
CA VAL A 415 -9.18 -11.49 -13.22
C VAL A 415 -9.27 -13.00 -13.11
N ASP A 416 -8.58 -13.74 -13.99
CA ASP A 416 -8.33 -15.20 -13.98
C ASP A 416 -9.52 -16.15 -13.62
N GLY A 417 -10.77 -15.68 -13.67
CA GLY A 417 -11.99 -16.50 -13.59
C GLY A 417 -12.18 -17.29 -12.29
N SER A 418 -11.51 -16.94 -11.18
CA SER A 418 -11.77 -17.60 -9.91
C SER A 418 -13.15 -17.19 -9.38
N ASN A 419 -14.00 -18.18 -9.14
CA ASN A 419 -15.32 -18.00 -8.52
C ASN A 419 -15.25 -17.45 -7.09
N ASP A 420 -14.05 -17.27 -6.52
CA ASP A 420 -13.88 -16.75 -5.17
C ASP A 420 -13.94 -15.23 -5.13
N TRP A 421 -13.97 -14.53 -6.28
CA TRP A 421 -13.94 -13.07 -6.33
C TRP A 421 -15.30 -12.43 -6.06
N GLU A 422 -15.31 -11.29 -5.36
CA GLU A 422 -16.54 -10.51 -5.10
C GLU A 422 -17.27 -10.15 -6.41
N ALA A 423 -16.53 -9.81 -7.47
CA ALA A 423 -17.11 -9.50 -8.77
C ALA A 423 -17.83 -10.70 -9.43
N CYS A 424 -17.43 -11.93 -9.12
CA CYS A 424 -18.08 -13.14 -9.63
C CYS A 424 -19.28 -13.53 -8.75
N ARG A 425 -19.10 -13.54 -7.43
CA ARG A 425 -20.15 -13.95 -6.48
C ARG A 425 -21.24 -12.90 -6.27
N GLY A 426 -20.92 -11.64 -6.53
CA GLY A 426 -21.70 -10.48 -6.12
C GLY A 426 -21.46 -10.09 -4.67
N THR A 427 -21.52 -8.79 -4.39
CA THR A 427 -21.30 -8.18 -3.07
C THR A 427 -22.21 -8.74 -1.99
N GLN A 428 -23.47 -9.08 -2.30
CA GLN A 428 -24.35 -9.72 -1.31
C GLN A 428 -23.79 -11.07 -0.84
N ALA A 429 -23.43 -11.95 -1.78
CA ALA A 429 -22.90 -13.27 -1.43
C ALA A 429 -21.51 -13.18 -0.81
N TRP A 430 -20.71 -12.18 -1.20
CA TRP A 430 -19.42 -11.85 -0.59
C TRP A 430 -19.59 -11.41 0.88
N CYS A 431 -20.53 -10.51 1.14
CA CYS A 431 -20.83 -10.02 2.49
C CYS A 431 -21.58 -11.04 3.37
N ARG A 432 -22.02 -12.18 2.84
CA ARG A 432 -22.58 -13.29 3.62
C ARG A 432 -21.56 -14.39 3.91
N ASP A 433 -20.36 -14.29 3.35
CA ASP A 433 -19.32 -15.28 3.53
C ASP A 433 -18.78 -15.24 4.98
N PRO A 434 -18.87 -16.35 5.75
CA PRO A 434 -18.43 -16.37 7.15
C PRO A 434 -16.96 -16.00 7.33
N ASP A 435 -16.10 -16.36 6.38
CA ASP A 435 -14.66 -16.11 6.47
C ASP A 435 -14.37 -14.62 6.25
N ASN A 436 -15.02 -13.98 5.28
CA ASN A 436 -14.90 -12.53 5.08
C ASN A 436 -15.50 -11.75 6.24
N LEU A 437 -16.66 -12.16 6.74
CA LEU A 437 -17.33 -11.48 7.84
C LEU A 437 -16.52 -11.50 9.12
N SER A 438 -16.07 -12.68 9.53
CA SER A 438 -15.29 -12.84 10.76
C SER A 438 -13.92 -12.15 10.67
N ARG A 439 -13.28 -12.18 9.50
CA ARG A 439 -11.95 -11.60 9.28
C ARG A 439 -11.96 -10.08 9.13
N LEU A 440 -12.89 -9.52 8.35
CA LEU A 440 -12.81 -8.13 7.90
C LEU A 440 -13.87 -7.21 8.52
N TYR A 441 -15.05 -7.74 8.83
CA TYR A 441 -16.24 -6.95 9.08
C TYR A 441 -16.82 -7.14 10.48
N ASN A 442 -16.00 -7.61 11.42
CA ASN A 442 -16.40 -7.88 12.80
C ASN A 442 -17.67 -8.77 12.89
N GLY A 443 -17.80 -9.72 11.96
CA GLY A 443 -18.95 -10.63 11.87
C GLY A 443 -20.24 -10.04 11.30
N SER A 444 -20.25 -8.78 10.81
CA SER A 444 -21.48 -8.08 10.42
C SER A 444 -21.64 -7.89 8.91
N GLU A 445 -22.65 -8.55 8.31
CA GLU A 445 -23.07 -8.32 6.91
C GLU A 445 -23.45 -6.85 6.67
N HIS A 446 -24.08 -6.21 7.66
CA HIS A 446 -24.48 -4.81 7.55
C HIS A 446 -23.27 -3.87 7.39
N ILE A 447 -22.17 -4.11 8.11
CA ILE A 447 -20.95 -3.30 8.00
C ILE A 447 -20.30 -3.49 6.63
N CYS A 448 -20.20 -4.73 6.15
CA CYS A 448 -19.69 -5.03 4.81
C CYS A 448 -20.48 -4.29 3.72
N LEU A 449 -21.81 -4.34 3.77
CA LEU A 449 -22.68 -3.66 2.82
C LEU A 449 -22.62 -2.13 2.92
N LYS A 450 -22.40 -1.57 4.11
CA LYS A 450 -22.25 -0.12 4.31
C LYS A 450 -20.96 0.42 3.67
N LEU A 451 -19.92 -0.41 3.60
CA LEU A 451 -18.63 -0.10 2.96
C LEU A 451 -18.66 -0.26 1.43
N ARG A 452 -19.85 -0.44 0.84
CA ARG A 452 -20.04 -0.66 -0.59
C ARG A 452 -20.88 0.46 -1.17
N ASN A 453 -20.46 0.97 -2.32
CA ASN A 453 -21.15 2.02 -3.04
C ASN A 453 -22.34 1.44 -3.81
N ARG A 454 -23.45 1.22 -3.10
CA ARG A 454 -24.70 0.76 -3.72
C ARG A 454 -25.24 1.77 -4.75
N SER A 455 -24.85 3.04 -4.66
CA SER A 455 -25.34 4.06 -5.61
C SER A 455 -24.82 3.89 -7.05
N GLN A 456 -23.86 2.99 -7.29
CA GLN A 456 -23.38 2.64 -8.63
C GLN A 456 -23.92 1.32 -9.21
N GLY A 457 -24.54 0.46 -8.39
CA GLY A 457 -25.36 -0.66 -8.87
C GLY A 457 -26.82 -0.25 -8.70
N GLY A 458 -27.40 0.50 -9.64
CA GLY A 458 -27.96 -0.11 -10.86
C GLY A 458 -29.33 -0.66 -10.48
N GLY A 459 -30.39 -0.31 -11.20
CA GLY A 459 -31.72 -0.91 -10.99
C GLY A 459 -31.69 -2.44 -11.16
N PRO A 460 -32.86 -3.10 -11.23
CA PRO A 460 -32.89 -4.53 -11.53
C PRO A 460 -31.99 -4.85 -12.73
N TYR A 461 -31.29 -5.98 -12.69
CA TYR A 461 -30.32 -6.36 -13.72
C TYR A 461 -31.00 -6.51 -15.08
N PRO A 462 -30.37 -6.14 -16.20
CA PRO A 462 -30.93 -6.46 -17.50
C PRO A 462 -31.13 -7.98 -17.62
N TRP A 463 -32.31 -8.38 -18.09
CA TRP A 463 -32.59 -9.77 -18.41
C TRP A 463 -31.78 -10.18 -19.64
N GLN A 464 -31.04 -11.28 -19.55
CA GLN A 464 -30.25 -11.83 -20.63
C GLN A 464 -30.94 -13.08 -21.19
N TYR A 465 -31.14 -13.12 -22.51
CA TYR A 465 -31.80 -14.24 -23.17
C TYR A 465 -30.85 -15.38 -23.56
N GLY A 466 -29.54 -15.22 -23.28
CA GLY A 466 -28.49 -16.17 -23.65
C GLY A 466 -28.11 -16.07 -25.13
N GLY A 467 -27.20 -16.96 -25.55
CA GLY A 467 -26.87 -17.13 -26.98
C GLY A 467 -25.94 -16.10 -27.60
N SER A 468 -25.23 -15.32 -26.78
CA SER A 468 -24.19 -14.40 -27.26
C SER A 468 -23.17 -15.13 -28.15
N SER A 469 -22.53 -14.41 -29.07
CA SER A 469 -21.42 -14.96 -29.85
C SER A 469 -20.25 -15.30 -28.92
N GLY A 470 -19.56 -16.42 -29.19
CA GLY A 470 -18.39 -16.84 -28.42
C GLY A 470 -18.66 -17.84 -27.28
N CYS A 471 -19.93 -18.22 -27.05
CA CYS A 471 -20.27 -19.22 -26.05
C CYS A 471 -19.97 -20.65 -26.51
N GLU A 472 -19.19 -21.39 -25.72
CA GLU A 472 -18.99 -22.82 -25.83
C GLU A 472 -20.13 -23.60 -25.17
N ALA A 473 -20.31 -24.88 -25.52
CA ALA A 473 -21.41 -25.70 -25.02
C ALA A 473 -21.38 -25.93 -23.50
N GLU A 474 -20.22 -25.75 -22.88
CA GLU A 474 -20.00 -25.95 -21.45
C GLU A 474 -20.10 -24.66 -20.63
N ASP A 475 -20.24 -23.50 -21.28
CA ASP A 475 -20.29 -22.21 -20.62
C ASP A 475 -21.51 -22.12 -19.70
N ARG A 476 -21.26 -21.70 -18.46
CA ARG A 476 -22.29 -21.55 -17.43
C ARG A 476 -22.75 -20.12 -17.27
N ASP A 477 -22.12 -19.19 -17.97
CA ASP A 477 -22.35 -17.76 -17.81
C ASP A 477 -23.75 -17.36 -18.28
N GLU A 478 -24.37 -16.42 -17.57
CA GLU A 478 -25.73 -15.94 -17.85
C GLU A 478 -25.89 -15.42 -19.29
N HIS A 479 -24.85 -14.79 -19.85
CA HIS A 479 -24.86 -14.30 -21.24
C HIS A 479 -24.86 -15.39 -22.30
N CYS A 480 -24.45 -16.61 -21.91
CA CYS A 480 -24.46 -17.79 -22.75
C CYS A 480 -25.73 -18.61 -22.57
N VAL A 481 -26.11 -18.90 -21.31
CA VAL A 481 -27.23 -19.79 -21.00
C VAL A 481 -28.58 -19.09 -20.84
N GLY A 482 -28.56 -17.77 -20.62
CA GLY A 482 -29.72 -16.94 -20.32
C GLY A 482 -30.07 -16.88 -18.82
N THR A 483 -30.65 -15.76 -18.40
CA THR A 483 -31.10 -15.46 -17.04
C THR A 483 -32.01 -16.54 -16.46
N GLU A 484 -32.99 -17.01 -17.24
CA GLU A 484 -33.94 -18.00 -16.74
C GLU A 484 -33.27 -19.33 -16.40
N ARG A 485 -32.33 -19.78 -17.23
CA ARG A 485 -31.58 -21.02 -17.02
C ARG A 485 -30.51 -20.87 -15.94
N MET A 486 -29.92 -19.69 -15.83
CA MET A 486 -28.98 -19.37 -14.77
C MET A 486 -29.68 -19.37 -13.41
N CYS A 487 -30.78 -18.62 -13.27
CA CYS A 487 -31.54 -18.53 -12.04
C CYS A 487 -32.22 -19.85 -11.66
N SER A 488 -32.63 -20.70 -12.61
CA SER A 488 -33.20 -22.02 -12.27
C SER A 488 -32.20 -22.98 -11.63
N ARG A 489 -30.88 -22.75 -11.84
CA ARG A 489 -29.80 -23.48 -11.18
C ARG A 489 -29.39 -22.87 -9.83
N ALA A 490 -29.84 -21.65 -9.54
CA ALA A 490 -29.54 -20.99 -8.27
C ALA A 490 -30.26 -21.67 -7.10
N ARG A 491 -29.68 -21.60 -5.89
CA ARG A 491 -30.29 -22.18 -4.68
C ARG A 491 -31.67 -21.59 -4.38
N ASN A 492 -31.86 -20.31 -4.69
CA ASN A 492 -33.16 -19.64 -4.62
C ASN A 492 -33.45 -18.93 -5.96
N ALA A 493 -34.14 -19.63 -6.85
CA ALA A 493 -34.50 -19.10 -8.16
C ALA A 493 -35.38 -17.84 -8.07
N THR A 494 -36.26 -17.76 -7.06
CA THR A 494 -37.17 -16.62 -6.89
C THR A 494 -36.41 -15.34 -6.57
N ASP A 495 -35.46 -15.39 -5.64
CA ASP A 495 -34.63 -14.22 -5.30
C ASP A 495 -33.77 -13.80 -6.50
N CYS A 496 -33.15 -14.76 -7.19
CA CYS A 496 -32.34 -14.50 -8.38
C CYS A 496 -33.14 -13.74 -9.45
N LEU A 497 -34.38 -14.18 -9.72
CA LEU A 497 -35.26 -13.55 -10.71
C LEU A 497 -35.79 -12.19 -10.26
N ALA A 498 -36.08 -12.01 -8.97
CA ALA A 498 -36.60 -10.76 -8.42
C ALA A 498 -35.58 -9.61 -8.51
N GLU A 499 -34.30 -9.92 -8.60
CA GLU A 499 -33.24 -8.93 -8.81
C GLU A 499 -33.10 -8.52 -10.29
N ARG A 500 -33.74 -9.23 -11.24
CA ARG A 500 -33.67 -8.95 -12.68
C ARG A 500 -34.81 -8.02 -13.12
N LYS A 501 -34.61 -7.26 -14.20
CA LYS A 501 -35.67 -6.54 -14.91
C LYS A 501 -36.65 -7.56 -15.45
N GLU A 502 -37.92 -7.18 -15.49
CA GLU A 502 -38.93 -8.01 -16.14
C GLU A 502 -38.51 -8.28 -17.60
N PRO A 503 -38.45 -9.56 -18.02
CA PRO A 503 -38.17 -9.90 -19.40
C PRO A 503 -39.25 -9.34 -20.32
N LEU A 504 -38.84 -8.88 -21.49
CA LEU A 504 -39.75 -8.56 -22.57
C LEU A 504 -40.34 -9.83 -23.19
N PHE A 505 -41.57 -9.71 -23.66
CA PHE A 505 -42.16 -10.69 -24.57
C PHE A 505 -41.54 -10.51 -25.95
N LEU A 506 -40.75 -11.49 -26.40
CA LEU A 506 -40.08 -11.50 -27.69
C LEU A 506 -40.94 -12.22 -28.74
N LEU A 507 -40.94 -11.69 -29.96
CA LEU A 507 -41.38 -12.47 -31.10
C LEU A 507 -40.22 -13.29 -31.67
N SER A 508 -40.54 -14.30 -32.48
CA SER A 508 -39.50 -15.06 -33.16
C SER A 508 -38.78 -14.16 -34.17
N ASP A 509 -37.47 -14.06 -34.01
CA ASP A 509 -36.59 -13.42 -34.98
C ASP A 509 -35.52 -14.42 -35.44
N PRO A 510 -35.68 -15.03 -36.63
CA PRO A 510 -34.71 -16.01 -37.11
C PRO A 510 -33.42 -15.36 -37.65
N THR A 511 -33.33 -14.04 -37.77
CA THR A 511 -32.24 -13.38 -38.52
C THR A 511 -30.87 -13.51 -37.85
N ASP A 512 -30.80 -13.67 -36.52
CA ASP A 512 -29.55 -13.79 -35.75
C ASP A 512 -29.30 -15.21 -35.17
N CYS A 513 -30.05 -16.20 -35.64
CA CYS A 513 -30.11 -17.53 -35.01
C CYS A 513 -29.27 -18.60 -35.72
N PHE A 514 -28.01 -18.29 -36.02
CA PHE A 514 -27.11 -19.27 -36.67
C PHE A 514 -26.55 -20.30 -35.67
N GLY A 515 -26.87 -21.60 -35.86
CA GLY A 515 -26.26 -22.75 -35.15
C GLY A 515 -27.24 -23.60 -34.32
N ALA A 516 -26.76 -24.31 -33.29
CA ALA A 516 -27.58 -25.03 -32.28
C ALA A 516 -28.47 -24.10 -31.42
N LYS A 517 -28.62 -22.84 -31.87
CA LYS A 517 -29.31 -21.71 -31.26
C LYS A 517 -30.82 -21.67 -31.56
N ASN A 518 -31.35 -22.64 -32.32
CA ASN A 518 -32.78 -22.78 -32.62
C ASN A 518 -33.68 -23.03 -31.40
N GLN A 519 -33.10 -23.12 -30.21
CA GLN A 519 -33.84 -23.31 -28.97
C GLN A 519 -33.98 -22.02 -28.18
N LEU A 520 -33.18 -20.97 -28.41
CA LEU A 520 -33.20 -19.76 -27.60
C LEU A 520 -34.46 -18.93 -27.80
N GLU A 521 -34.90 -18.25 -26.75
CA GLU A 521 -36.12 -17.46 -26.77
C GLU A 521 -36.18 -16.39 -27.87
N PRO A 522 -35.12 -15.60 -28.17
CA PRO A 522 -35.16 -14.64 -29.26
C PRO A 522 -35.39 -15.30 -30.63
N CYS A 523 -34.95 -16.55 -30.79
CA CYS A 523 -35.04 -17.29 -32.04
C CYS A 523 -36.42 -17.90 -32.26
N VAL A 524 -36.99 -18.50 -31.21
CA VAL A 524 -38.29 -19.19 -31.31
C VAL A 524 -39.47 -18.28 -30.95
N GLY A 525 -39.20 -17.16 -30.27
CA GLY A 525 -40.20 -16.28 -29.68
C GLY A 525 -40.69 -16.78 -28.32
N THR A 526 -41.15 -15.86 -27.47
CA THR A 526 -41.64 -16.14 -26.12
C THR A 526 -42.77 -17.18 -26.10
N ASP A 527 -43.68 -17.17 -27.08
CA ASP A 527 -44.80 -18.12 -27.10
C ASP A 527 -44.31 -19.57 -27.28
N ALA A 528 -43.50 -19.80 -28.30
CA ALA A 528 -42.92 -21.12 -28.54
C ALA A 528 -41.94 -21.53 -27.43
N TRP A 529 -41.19 -20.57 -26.86
CA TRP A 529 -40.33 -20.81 -25.70
C TRP A 529 -41.15 -21.25 -24.47
N CYS A 530 -42.21 -20.52 -24.12
CA CYS A 530 -43.10 -20.81 -22.99
C CYS A 530 -43.91 -22.11 -23.14
N LEU A 531 -44.11 -22.56 -24.38
CA LEU A 531 -44.81 -23.81 -24.71
C LEU A 531 -43.85 -25.00 -24.96
N GLY A 532 -42.57 -24.72 -25.15
CA GLY A 532 -41.56 -25.69 -25.56
C GLY A 532 -41.15 -26.67 -24.45
N GLU A 533 -40.52 -27.79 -24.85
CA GLU A 533 -40.10 -28.83 -23.90
C GLU A 533 -38.97 -28.38 -22.97
N LEU A 534 -38.17 -27.38 -23.35
CA LEU A 534 -37.04 -26.86 -22.57
C LEU A 534 -37.43 -26.32 -21.19
N LEU A 535 -38.67 -25.85 -21.01
CA LEU A 535 -39.14 -25.40 -19.71
C LEU A 535 -39.48 -26.55 -18.77
N ARG A 536 -39.68 -27.78 -19.27
CA ARG A 536 -39.97 -28.94 -18.41
C ARG A 536 -38.84 -29.24 -17.43
N ASP A 537 -37.59 -28.92 -17.79
CA ASP A 537 -36.44 -29.10 -16.92
C ASP A 537 -36.41 -28.11 -15.74
N SER A 538 -37.18 -27.02 -15.82
CA SER A 538 -37.15 -25.92 -14.84
C SER A 538 -38.30 -25.91 -13.84
N ASN A 539 -39.23 -26.87 -13.89
CA ASN A 539 -40.47 -26.90 -13.09
C ASN A 539 -41.35 -25.64 -13.20
N ILE A 540 -41.15 -24.78 -14.21
CA ILE A 540 -41.94 -23.57 -14.43
C ILE A 540 -43.20 -23.92 -15.23
N THR A 541 -44.35 -23.44 -14.78
CA THR A 541 -45.60 -23.61 -15.55
C THR A 541 -45.66 -22.63 -16.72
N THR A 542 -46.34 -23.00 -17.81
CA THR A 542 -46.54 -22.11 -18.96
C THR A 542 -47.14 -20.75 -18.56
N GLU A 543 -48.09 -20.71 -17.64
CA GLU A 543 -48.72 -19.45 -17.21
C GLU A 543 -47.76 -18.58 -16.39
N GLU A 544 -46.89 -19.19 -15.58
CA GLU A 544 -45.84 -18.49 -14.85
C GLU A 544 -44.79 -17.90 -15.82
N CYS A 545 -44.38 -18.65 -16.83
CA CYS A 545 -43.47 -18.18 -17.88
C CYS A 545 -43.99 -16.91 -18.57
N PHE A 546 -45.27 -16.89 -18.95
CA PHE A 546 -45.91 -15.71 -19.54
C PHE A 546 -46.08 -14.56 -18.53
N SER A 547 -46.47 -14.87 -17.29
CA SER A 547 -46.68 -13.86 -16.25
C SER A 547 -45.40 -13.08 -15.94
N ARG A 548 -44.24 -13.75 -15.94
CA ARG A 548 -42.93 -13.10 -15.77
C ARG A 548 -42.61 -12.08 -16.85
N ARG A 549 -43.18 -12.24 -18.05
CA ARG A 549 -43.00 -11.36 -19.21
C ARG A 549 -44.10 -10.32 -19.34
N GLY A 550 -44.83 -10.08 -18.25
CA GLY A 550 -45.97 -9.17 -18.20
C GLY A 550 -47.20 -9.66 -18.98
N PHE A 551 -47.21 -10.89 -19.48
CA PHE A 551 -48.26 -11.39 -20.36
C PHE A 551 -49.29 -12.24 -19.58
N ARG A 552 -50.51 -11.73 -19.44
CA ARG A 552 -51.61 -12.45 -18.77
C ARG A 552 -52.47 -13.19 -19.79
N ARG A 553 -52.02 -14.37 -20.21
CA ARG A 553 -52.70 -15.15 -21.26
C ARG A 553 -54.16 -15.44 -20.91
N LYS A 554 -54.45 -15.81 -19.66
CA LYS A 554 -55.83 -16.02 -19.19
C LYS A 554 -56.68 -14.75 -19.29
N GLY A 555 -56.15 -13.61 -18.83
CA GLY A 555 -56.83 -12.32 -18.87
C GLY A 555 -57.13 -11.85 -20.30
N MET A 556 -56.14 -11.96 -21.19
CA MET A 556 -56.33 -11.63 -22.61
C MET A 556 -57.37 -12.53 -23.26
N ARG A 557 -57.34 -13.85 -23.01
CA ARG A 557 -58.34 -14.79 -23.52
C ARG A 557 -59.74 -14.43 -23.03
N GLU A 558 -59.90 -14.16 -21.74
CA GLU A 558 -61.19 -13.77 -21.15
C GLU A 558 -61.72 -12.46 -21.73
N GLU A 559 -60.85 -11.46 -21.89
CA GLU A 559 -61.22 -10.17 -22.49
C GLU A 559 -61.61 -10.34 -23.96
N MET A 560 -60.81 -11.07 -24.72
CA MET A 560 -61.07 -11.35 -26.13
C MET A 560 -62.37 -12.13 -26.30
N MET A 561 -62.58 -13.19 -25.54
CA MET A 561 -63.84 -13.94 -25.54
C MET A 561 -65.01 -13.04 -25.18
N THR A 562 -64.86 -12.13 -24.21
CA THR A 562 -65.92 -11.19 -23.83
C THR A 562 -66.25 -10.21 -24.95
N ARG A 563 -65.23 -9.65 -25.63
CA ARG A 563 -65.41 -8.72 -26.75
C ARG A 563 -66.03 -9.39 -27.97
N PHE A 564 -65.64 -10.63 -28.28
CA PHE A 564 -66.15 -11.35 -29.46
C PHE A 564 -67.46 -12.11 -29.21
N LYS A 565 -67.78 -12.47 -27.96
CA LYS A 565 -68.97 -13.27 -27.62
C LYS A 565 -70.25 -12.66 -28.16
N TYR A 566 -70.47 -11.36 -27.98
CA TYR A 566 -71.72 -10.72 -28.41
C TYR A 566 -71.82 -10.58 -29.94
N PRO A 567 -70.82 -10.02 -30.66
CA PRO A 567 -70.88 -9.94 -32.12
C PRO A 567 -71.01 -11.30 -32.80
N VAL A 568 -70.26 -12.30 -32.34
CA VAL A 568 -70.32 -13.66 -32.89
C VAL A 568 -71.69 -14.29 -32.60
N LYS A 569 -72.24 -14.11 -31.39
CA LYS A 569 -73.59 -14.57 -31.06
C LYS A 569 -74.66 -13.95 -31.98
N GLU A 570 -74.60 -12.64 -32.23
CA GLU A 570 -75.57 -11.98 -33.12
C GLU A 570 -75.47 -12.48 -34.56
N LEU A 571 -74.25 -12.68 -35.06
CA LEU A 571 -74.02 -13.27 -36.38
C LEU A 571 -74.60 -14.68 -36.49
N ILE A 572 -74.29 -15.55 -35.51
CA ILE A 572 -74.81 -16.92 -35.45
C ILE A 572 -76.34 -16.92 -35.43
N LEU A 573 -76.97 -16.10 -34.58
CA LEU A 573 -78.43 -16.04 -34.49
C LEU A 573 -79.07 -15.52 -35.79
N LYS A 574 -78.47 -14.51 -36.41
CA LYS A 574 -78.99 -13.91 -37.65
C LYS A 574 -78.95 -14.90 -38.82
N TYR A 575 -77.81 -15.56 -39.04
CA TYR A 575 -77.66 -16.49 -40.17
C TYR A 575 -78.30 -17.84 -39.88
N GLY A 576 -78.17 -18.36 -38.65
CA GLY A 576 -78.82 -19.60 -38.23
C GLY A 576 -80.34 -19.49 -38.29
N GLY A 577 -80.92 -18.36 -37.89
CA GLY A 577 -82.37 -18.12 -37.99
C GLY A 577 -82.88 -18.20 -39.44
N ASN A 578 -82.17 -17.57 -40.38
CA ASN A 578 -82.53 -17.61 -41.80
C ASN A 578 -82.38 -19.04 -42.38
N LEU A 579 -81.32 -19.75 -42.00
CA LEU A 579 -81.11 -21.13 -42.45
C LEU A 579 -82.21 -22.06 -41.94
N ALA A 580 -82.54 -21.97 -40.66
CA ALA A 580 -83.62 -22.73 -40.05
C ALA A 580 -84.96 -22.47 -40.74
N MET A 581 -85.28 -21.19 -40.98
CA MET A 581 -86.53 -20.81 -41.64
C MET A 581 -86.58 -21.35 -43.08
N ASN A 582 -85.48 -21.25 -43.83
CA ASN A 582 -85.41 -21.77 -45.20
C ASN A 582 -85.52 -23.30 -45.25
N ALA A 583 -84.85 -24.00 -44.33
CA ALA A 583 -84.92 -25.46 -44.22
C ALA A 583 -86.35 -25.92 -43.91
N ALA A 584 -87.03 -25.25 -42.96
CA ALA A 584 -88.43 -25.52 -42.64
C ALA A 584 -89.36 -25.26 -43.82
N TYR A 585 -89.23 -24.11 -44.50
CA TYR A 585 -90.06 -23.79 -45.66
C TYR A 585 -89.86 -24.77 -46.81
N TRP A 586 -88.62 -25.14 -47.10
CA TRP A 586 -88.32 -26.09 -48.17
C TRP A 586 -88.96 -27.45 -47.89
N ASP A 587 -88.83 -27.97 -46.68
CA ASP A 587 -89.41 -29.27 -46.34
C ASP A 587 -90.95 -29.23 -46.30
N LEU A 588 -91.55 -28.25 -45.62
CA LEU A 588 -93.01 -28.15 -45.49
C LEU A 588 -93.72 -27.79 -46.79
N LEU A 589 -93.21 -26.82 -47.55
CA LEU A 589 -93.92 -26.30 -48.73
C LEU A 589 -93.53 -27.02 -50.02
N VAL A 590 -92.25 -27.37 -50.18
CA VAL A 590 -91.75 -27.97 -51.43
C VAL A 590 -91.82 -29.49 -51.36
N LYS A 591 -91.36 -30.11 -50.26
CA LYS A 591 -91.43 -31.57 -50.10
C LYS A 591 -92.75 -32.07 -49.52
N GLN A 592 -93.58 -31.17 -48.97
CA GLN A 592 -94.85 -31.49 -48.31
C GLN A 592 -94.69 -32.52 -47.18
N SER A 593 -93.56 -32.47 -46.46
CA SER A 593 -93.31 -33.33 -45.31
C SER A 593 -94.09 -32.88 -44.07
N ASP A 594 -94.20 -33.75 -43.07
CA ASP A 594 -94.82 -33.40 -41.79
C ASP A 594 -93.92 -32.50 -40.93
N ASN A 595 -94.50 -31.90 -39.88
CA ASN A 595 -93.78 -31.02 -38.97
C ASN A 595 -92.56 -31.68 -38.32
N ALA A 596 -92.62 -32.98 -38.02
CA ALA A 596 -91.54 -33.68 -37.35
C ALA A 596 -90.33 -33.85 -38.28
N THR A 597 -90.59 -34.19 -39.54
CA THR A 597 -89.58 -34.34 -40.58
C THR A 597 -88.96 -32.99 -40.92
N ALA A 598 -89.78 -31.94 -41.06
CA ALA A 598 -89.29 -30.58 -41.30
C ALA A 598 -88.40 -30.09 -40.15
N MET A 599 -88.78 -30.36 -38.89
CA MET A 599 -87.95 -29.99 -37.74
C MET A 599 -86.63 -30.76 -37.72
N THR A 600 -86.64 -32.04 -38.10
CA THR A 600 -85.42 -32.85 -38.24
C THR A 600 -84.48 -32.26 -39.30
N ALA A 601 -85.03 -31.78 -40.43
CA ALA A 601 -84.25 -31.07 -41.44
C ALA A 601 -83.64 -29.78 -40.89
N VAL A 602 -84.40 -28.97 -40.15
CA VAL A 602 -83.90 -27.75 -39.50
C VAL A 602 -82.73 -28.04 -38.57
N VAL A 603 -82.85 -29.04 -37.69
CA VAL A 603 -81.78 -29.43 -36.76
C VAL A 603 -80.53 -29.82 -37.53
N ARG A 604 -80.67 -30.68 -38.55
CA ARG A 604 -79.54 -31.13 -39.38
C ARG A 604 -78.81 -29.98 -40.07
N GLU A 605 -79.54 -29.04 -40.67
CA GLU A 605 -78.92 -27.88 -41.34
C GLU A 605 -78.23 -26.95 -40.32
N LEU A 606 -78.83 -26.75 -39.14
CA LEU A 606 -78.22 -25.96 -38.07
C LEU A 606 -76.95 -26.62 -37.50
N GLU A 607 -76.94 -27.94 -37.31
CA GLU A 607 -75.75 -28.69 -36.90
C GLU A 607 -74.63 -28.53 -37.93
N GLY A 608 -74.92 -28.75 -39.22
CA GLY A 608 -73.94 -28.55 -40.29
C GLY A 608 -73.41 -27.12 -40.37
N TYR A 609 -74.28 -26.11 -40.10
CA TYR A 609 -73.86 -24.72 -40.01
C TYR A 609 -72.93 -24.46 -38.81
N MET A 610 -73.26 -25.00 -37.64
CA MET A 610 -72.43 -24.84 -36.44
C MET A 610 -71.08 -25.54 -36.58
N ASP A 611 -71.04 -26.73 -37.17
CA ASP A 611 -69.80 -27.45 -37.46
C ASP A 611 -68.93 -26.67 -38.45
N GLY A 612 -69.51 -26.20 -39.56
CA GLY A 612 -68.80 -25.38 -40.54
C GLY A 612 -68.28 -24.07 -39.94
N LEU A 613 -69.09 -23.41 -39.10
CA LEU A 613 -68.70 -22.20 -38.40
C LEU A 613 -67.58 -22.46 -37.38
N TRP A 614 -67.62 -23.60 -36.67
CA TRP A 614 -66.55 -24.02 -35.77
C TRP A 614 -65.25 -24.28 -36.53
N THR A 615 -65.31 -24.98 -37.67
CA THR A 615 -64.15 -25.18 -38.55
C THR A 615 -63.59 -23.84 -39.04
N ILE A 616 -64.44 -22.91 -39.50
CA ILE A 616 -63.99 -21.60 -39.97
C ILE A 616 -63.34 -20.79 -38.84
N LEU A 617 -63.97 -20.76 -37.67
CA LEU A 617 -63.45 -20.05 -36.51
C LEU A 617 -62.10 -20.60 -36.06
N THR A 618 -61.97 -21.92 -35.96
CA THR A 618 -60.74 -22.55 -35.46
C THR A 618 -59.61 -22.60 -36.48
N THR A 619 -59.92 -22.78 -37.76
CA THR A 619 -58.90 -22.93 -38.83
C THR A 619 -58.47 -21.59 -39.44
N PHE A 620 -59.35 -20.59 -39.50
CA PHE A 620 -59.04 -19.32 -40.18
C PHE A 620 -59.08 -18.11 -39.26
N VAL A 621 -60.17 -17.92 -38.51
CA VAL A 621 -60.37 -16.68 -37.75
C VAL A 621 -59.45 -16.60 -36.54
N VAL A 622 -59.39 -17.64 -35.71
CA VAL A 622 -58.53 -17.65 -34.53
C VAL A 622 -57.06 -17.47 -34.93
N PRO A 623 -56.50 -18.22 -35.90
CA PRO A 623 -55.14 -17.99 -36.36
C PRO A 623 -54.92 -16.56 -36.89
N ASP A 624 -55.80 -16.03 -37.77
CA ASP A 624 -55.61 -14.67 -38.33
C ASP A 624 -55.66 -13.59 -37.24
N VAL A 625 -56.61 -13.69 -36.31
CA VAL A 625 -56.71 -12.70 -35.23
C VAL A 625 -55.52 -12.80 -34.29
N MET A 626 -55.05 -14.00 -33.95
CA MET A 626 -53.82 -14.16 -33.16
C MET A 626 -52.61 -13.56 -33.89
N ASN A 627 -52.49 -13.78 -35.20
CA ASN A 627 -51.44 -13.22 -36.04
C ASN A 627 -51.51 -11.67 -36.14
N ARG A 628 -52.71 -11.08 -36.04
CA ARG A 628 -52.89 -9.62 -35.96
C ARG A 628 -52.57 -9.07 -34.58
N VAL A 629 -53.00 -9.75 -33.51
CA VAL A 629 -52.65 -9.38 -32.14
C VAL A 629 -51.14 -9.40 -31.95
N GLU A 630 -50.48 -10.43 -32.48
CA GLU A 630 -49.03 -10.54 -32.53
C GLU A 630 -48.40 -9.33 -33.21
N ARG A 631 -48.87 -8.94 -34.40
CA ARG A 631 -48.39 -7.73 -35.11
C ARG A 631 -48.61 -6.43 -34.34
N LEU A 632 -49.75 -6.28 -33.67
CA LEU A 632 -50.04 -5.07 -32.88
C LEU A 632 -49.15 -4.98 -31.65
N MET A 633 -48.78 -6.11 -31.04
CA MET A 633 -47.82 -6.12 -29.93
C MET A 633 -46.42 -5.67 -30.37
N ILE A 634 -45.97 -6.02 -31.58
CA ILE A 634 -44.69 -5.53 -32.15
C ILE A 634 -44.67 -4.01 -32.21
N VAL A 635 -45.72 -3.43 -32.78
CA VAL A 635 -45.81 -1.99 -33.00
C VAL A 635 -45.82 -1.26 -31.66
N GLY A 636 -46.60 -1.74 -30.68
CA GLY A 636 -46.67 -1.14 -29.35
C GLY A 636 -45.34 -1.19 -28.59
N GLN A 637 -44.64 -2.33 -28.62
CA GLN A 637 -43.33 -2.46 -27.97
C GLN A 637 -42.27 -1.56 -28.62
N LYS A 638 -42.29 -1.44 -29.95
CA LYS A 638 -41.37 -0.56 -30.67
C LYS A 638 -41.63 0.91 -30.32
N GLU A 639 -42.88 1.34 -30.27
CA GLU A 639 -43.22 2.71 -29.86
C GLU A 639 -42.86 3.02 -28.40
N GLU A 640 -42.95 2.04 -27.50
CA GLU A 640 -42.57 2.22 -26.10
C GLU A 640 -41.05 2.22 -25.92
N ALA A 641 -40.32 1.41 -26.69
CA ALA A 641 -38.87 1.44 -26.75
C ALA A 641 -38.34 2.77 -27.31
N ASP A 642 -38.96 3.30 -28.37
CA ASP A 642 -38.59 4.59 -28.97
C ASP A 642 -38.90 5.80 -28.03
N ARG A 643 -39.79 5.63 -27.06
CA ARG A 643 -40.13 6.66 -26.04
C ARG A 643 -39.23 6.64 -24.81
N LYS A 644 -38.58 5.51 -24.52
CA LYS A 644 -37.68 5.33 -23.37
C LYS A 644 -36.25 5.67 -23.77
#